data_AF-A0A804ICL6-F1
#
_entry.id   AF-A0A804ICL6-F1
#
_cell.length_a   1.000
_cell.length_b   1.000
_cell.length_c   1.000
_cell.angle_alpha   90.00
_cell.angle_beta   90.00
_cell.angle_gamma   90.00
#
_symmetry.space_group_name_H-M   'P 1'
#
loop_
_entity.id
_entity.type
_entity.pdbx_description
1 polymer ?
#
loop_
_entity_poly.entity_id
_entity_poly.type
_entity_poly.pdbx_seq_one_letter_code
_entity_poly.pdbx_strand_id
1 'polypeptide(L)'
;MEVKPSLPRGVSSRAAFRLSVLVAAVTLEFVLLLVCFGGTGAKSQDSELLFSQNPKVGEKDVQLTHSCIHDEILHQRRRPGRKEYSVTPQIYYQSSLSRSRHSGGRALLEVSSAPLLQKDAKQPIRILLNYDAVGHSLDRDCQNVGELVKLGEPPVTSVPRTPVCKTHGDRPVFADCWYNCTSEDISGEDKKRRLRKALGQTAEWFKSALAVEPVKGNLRLSGYSACGQDGGVQLPHEYVEDGVSDSDLVLLVTTRPTTGNTLAWAVACERDQWGRAIAGHVNVAPRHLTAEAETLLSATLIHEVMHVLGFDPHAFAHYRDERKRRRSQVTVQVMDEKLGRMVTRVVLPRVVMHARHHYGAFSENFTGLELEDGGGRGTSGSVDTRSVVSKMTLALLEDSGWYHANYSMADHLDWGWNQGTEFVTSPCNHWKGAYRCNTTQLSGCTYNKEAEGYCPIVSYNGDLPKWAQYFPQANKGGQSSLADYCTYFVAYSDGSCTDTNSARAPDRMLGEVRGSNSRCMTSSLVRTGFVRGSTTQGNGCYQHRCTNNTLEVAVDGVWKVCRESGGPVQFSGFNGELICPAYHELCSGAPVPIIGQCPGSCSFNGDCIDGECHCFLGFHGDDCSQRSCPRNCSEHGTCHPNGACQCDSGFAGIDCSTAICDEQCSLHGGVCDNGVCEFRCSDYAGYTCQNSSSLLPSLSICGDVLAQDAFGQHCAPSEPSILQQLESAVVMPNYNRLMPGGRMLFSILNNGHCAAAAKRLACWISIQRCDKDGDNRLRVCHSACRSYNAACGASLDCSDQTLFGSEEEGDGQCTGYGEMRPWWMRRIGNLYSQNQQYL
;
A
#
# COMPACT_ATOMS: atom_id res chain seq x y z
N MET A 1 -77.10 -19.94 -31.50
CA MET A 1 -75.87 -20.69 -31.20
C MET A 1 -74.92 -19.81 -30.37
N GLU A 2 -74.81 -19.89 -29.03
CA GLU A 2 -75.71 -20.28 -27.92
C GLU A 2 -74.88 -20.26 -26.62
N VAL A 3 -75.27 -19.75 -25.44
CA VAL A 3 -76.42 -18.97 -24.91
C VAL A 3 -75.82 -17.97 -23.90
N LYS A 4 -75.82 -16.64 -24.13
CA LYS A 4 -76.82 -15.62 -23.69
C LYS A 4 -76.55 -15.04 -22.25
N PRO A 5 -77.13 -13.88 -21.83
CA PRO A 5 -76.28 -12.76 -21.35
C PRO A 5 -76.88 -11.84 -20.24
N SER A 6 -76.34 -10.62 -20.14
CA SER A 6 -77.06 -9.32 -20.04
C SER A 6 -77.50 -8.67 -18.70
N LEU A 7 -76.92 -7.48 -18.47
CA LEU A 7 -77.52 -6.19 -18.05
C LEU A 7 -78.10 -5.97 -16.61
N PRO A 8 -78.28 -4.69 -16.17
CA PRO A 8 -78.23 -4.32 -14.74
C PRO A 8 -79.50 -3.65 -14.16
N ARG A 9 -79.47 -3.38 -12.83
CA ARG A 9 -80.26 -2.40 -12.05
C ARG A 9 -79.39 -1.87 -10.88
N GLY A 10 -79.63 -0.73 -10.23
CA GLY A 10 -80.58 0.36 -10.54
C GLY A 10 -81.04 1.22 -9.34
N VAL A 11 -80.30 2.29 -9.02
CA VAL A 11 -80.77 3.56 -8.37
C VAL A 11 -81.07 3.61 -6.85
N SER A 12 -80.79 4.79 -6.26
CA SER A 12 -81.18 5.38 -4.94
C SER A 12 -80.22 5.14 -3.75
N SER A 13 -79.64 6.12 -3.01
CA SER A 13 -80.10 7.39 -2.35
C SER A 13 -80.92 7.16 -1.07
N ARG A 14 -80.77 7.86 0.09
CA ARG A 14 -79.96 9.02 0.59
C ARG A 14 -79.77 8.81 2.12
N ALA A 15 -78.64 9.10 2.78
CA ALA A 15 -77.95 10.37 3.08
C ALA A 15 -78.63 11.29 4.15
N ALA A 16 -78.14 11.26 5.40
CA ALA A 16 -78.31 12.24 6.50
C ALA A 16 -77.53 11.78 7.77
N PHE A 17 -77.01 12.61 8.70
CA PHE A 17 -76.46 13.97 8.63
C PHE A 17 -75.54 14.24 9.87
N ARG A 18 -74.73 15.30 9.82
CA ARG A 18 -73.84 15.95 10.85
C ARG A 18 -74.02 15.56 12.33
N LEU A 19 -72.97 15.25 13.12
CA LEU A 19 -71.80 16.07 13.56
C LEU A 19 -72.15 17.16 14.63
N SER A 20 -71.30 17.28 15.67
CA SER A 20 -71.24 18.33 16.73
C SER A 20 -72.31 18.27 17.85
N VAL A 21 -72.06 18.64 19.13
CA VAL A 21 -70.80 18.97 19.86
C VAL A 21 -71.00 18.93 21.41
N LEU A 22 -69.92 18.69 22.18
CA LEU A 22 -69.67 18.84 23.65
C LEU A 22 -70.79 18.65 24.72
N VAL A 23 -70.46 17.94 25.81
CA VAL A 23 -70.36 18.46 27.22
C VAL A 23 -70.01 17.33 28.21
N ALA A 24 -69.24 17.63 29.28
CA ALA A 24 -68.89 16.80 30.46
C ALA A 24 -68.15 15.46 30.19
N ALA A 25 -66.98 15.11 30.75
CA ALA A 25 -66.18 15.56 31.90
C ALA A 25 -66.62 15.08 33.31
N VAL A 26 -65.72 14.32 33.94
CA VAL A 26 -65.60 13.96 35.38
C VAL A 26 -66.72 13.11 36.03
N THR A 27 -66.41 11.81 36.19
CA THR A 27 -66.65 11.09 37.46
C THR A 27 -65.44 10.21 37.80
N LEU A 28 -64.76 10.58 38.89
CA LEU A 28 -64.12 9.77 39.95
C LEU A 28 -63.79 8.27 39.63
N GLU A 29 -62.56 7.75 39.82
CA GLU A 29 -61.65 7.77 40.99
C GLU A 29 -62.27 7.35 42.35
N PHE A 30 -61.42 6.82 43.25
CA PHE A 30 -61.72 6.27 44.59
C PHE A 30 -62.37 4.87 44.70
N VAL A 31 -61.54 3.83 44.72
CA VAL A 31 -61.40 2.94 45.90
C VAL A 31 -59.91 2.67 46.14
N LEU A 32 -59.55 2.58 47.43
CA LEU A 32 -58.22 2.39 48.02
C LEU A 32 -57.38 1.25 47.37
N LEU A 33 -56.04 1.27 47.25
CA LEU A 33 -54.94 1.54 48.20
C LEU A 33 -54.82 0.54 49.37
N LEU A 34 -53.65 -0.15 49.43
CA LEU A 34 -53.09 -0.92 50.55
C LEU A 34 -53.71 -2.30 50.87
N VAL A 35 -52.92 -3.10 51.62
CA VAL A 35 -53.16 -4.47 52.14
C VAL A 35 -53.01 -5.61 51.10
N CYS A 36 -52.20 -6.66 51.30
CA CYS A 36 -50.93 -6.83 52.03
C CYS A 36 -50.32 -8.24 51.77
N PHE A 37 -49.03 -8.41 52.07
CA PHE A 37 -48.30 -9.68 52.34
C PHE A 37 -48.25 -10.83 51.31
N GLY A 38 -47.06 -11.46 51.27
CA GLY A 38 -46.95 -12.93 51.30
C GLY A 38 -46.63 -13.62 49.98
N GLY A 39 -45.40 -14.11 49.82
CA GLY A 39 -45.00 -14.99 48.72
C GLY A 39 -44.56 -16.38 49.20
N THR A 40 -45.03 -17.42 48.50
CA THR A 40 -44.52 -18.81 48.46
C THR A 40 -44.93 -19.42 47.10
N GLY A 41 -44.26 -20.42 46.51
CA GLY A 41 -42.93 -20.96 46.80
C GLY A 41 -42.71 -22.40 46.29
N ALA A 42 -41.96 -22.58 45.19
CA ALA A 42 -41.37 -23.85 44.70
C ALA A 42 -42.39 -24.94 44.20
N LYS A 43 -42.05 -26.05 43.51
CA LYS A 43 -40.82 -26.56 42.84
C LYS A 43 -41.14 -27.77 41.90
N SER A 44 -40.47 -27.91 40.74
CA SER A 44 -40.09 -29.14 39.98
C SER A 44 -39.51 -28.69 38.61
N GLN A 45 -38.41 -29.14 37.99
CA GLN A 45 -37.65 -30.42 37.91
C GLN A 45 -38.33 -31.55 37.12
N ASP A 46 -37.68 -32.33 36.23
CA ASP A 46 -36.42 -32.16 35.42
C ASP A 46 -36.27 -33.35 34.41
N SER A 47 -35.20 -33.36 33.58
CA SER A 47 -34.71 -34.48 32.72
C SER A 47 -35.49 -34.67 31.38
N GLU A 48 -34.92 -34.40 30.19
CA GLU A 48 -34.04 -35.24 29.32
C GLU A 48 -34.78 -36.41 28.61
N LEU A 49 -34.62 -36.73 27.31
CA LEU A 49 -33.77 -36.29 26.18
C LEU A 49 -34.59 -36.47 24.84
N LEU A 50 -34.13 -36.52 23.57
CA LEU A 50 -32.83 -36.74 22.89
C LEU A 50 -32.81 -36.05 21.47
N PHE A 51 -31.86 -36.43 20.60
CA PHE A 51 -31.58 -35.91 19.23
C PHE A 51 -32.69 -36.16 18.17
N SER A 52 -32.84 -35.38 17.07
CA SER A 52 -31.85 -35.25 15.97
C SER A 52 -32.19 -34.20 14.87
N GLN A 53 -31.17 -33.47 14.35
CA GLN A 53 -31.01 -32.82 13.01
C GLN A 53 -32.07 -31.79 12.51
N ASN A 54 -31.78 -30.75 11.71
CA ASN A 54 -30.56 -30.25 11.05
C ASN A 54 -30.64 -28.69 10.84
N PRO A 55 -29.54 -27.95 10.51
CA PRO A 55 -29.44 -26.50 10.67
C PRO A 55 -29.61 -25.63 9.39
N LYS A 56 -29.64 -24.29 9.56
CA LYS A 56 -29.36 -23.29 8.51
C LYS A 56 -28.41 -22.19 9.00
N VAL A 57 -27.47 -21.82 8.11
CA VAL A 57 -26.68 -20.58 7.95
C VAL A 57 -26.56 -19.63 9.15
N GLY A 58 -25.31 -19.36 9.57
CA GLY A 58 -24.95 -18.21 10.40
C GLY A 58 -23.84 -17.39 9.71
N GLU A 59 -24.03 -16.08 9.65
CA GLU A 59 -23.09 -15.09 9.13
C GLU A 59 -21.99 -14.79 10.16
N LYS A 60 -20.84 -14.22 9.76
CA LYS A 60 -19.73 -13.91 10.67
C LYS A 60 -19.13 -12.54 10.42
N ASP A 61 -19.06 -11.73 11.48
CA ASP A 61 -18.35 -10.46 11.50
C ASP A 61 -16.85 -10.61 11.23
N VAL A 62 -16.28 -9.59 10.59
CA VAL A 62 -14.82 -9.38 10.48
C VAL A 62 -14.51 -8.03 11.13
N GLN A 63 -13.88 -8.05 12.31
CA GLN A 63 -13.53 -6.84 13.05
C GLN A 63 -12.17 -6.29 12.59
N LEU A 64 -12.11 -5.00 12.25
CA LEU A 64 -10.88 -4.24 12.03
C LEU A 64 -10.74 -3.18 13.13
N THR A 65 -9.52 -2.97 13.65
CA THR A 65 -9.23 -2.00 14.73
C THR A 65 -7.80 -1.44 14.66
N HIS A 66 -7.65 -0.12 14.81
CA HIS A 66 -6.42 0.64 15.07
C HIS A 66 -6.82 1.86 15.94
N SER A 67 -6.14 2.20 17.06
CA SER A 67 -6.39 3.49 17.78
C SER A 67 -5.50 3.84 19.01
N CYS A 68 -4.89 5.05 19.04
CA CYS A 68 -4.96 6.10 20.11
C CYS A 68 -3.97 7.30 19.84
N ILE A 69 -3.79 8.26 20.78
CA ILE A 69 -2.89 9.45 20.75
C ILE A 69 -2.92 10.11 22.16
N HIS A 70 -1.81 10.60 22.77
CA HIS A 70 -1.40 12.02 23.03
C HIS A 70 -2.39 12.82 23.95
N ASP A 71 -2.02 13.80 24.79
CA ASP A 71 -1.28 15.05 24.52
C ASP A 71 -0.68 15.75 25.78
N GLU A 72 -0.09 16.95 25.57
CA GLU A 72 0.49 17.98 26.49
C GLU A 72 2.01 17.85 26.81
N ILE A 73 2.82 18.91 27.00
CA ILE A 73 2.52 20.36 27.19
C ILE A 73 3.58 21.31 26.52
N LEU A 74 3.29 22.62 26.54
CA LEU A 74 4.00 23.78 25.96
C LEU A 74 5.34 24.18 26.69
N HIS A 75 6.20 25.18 26.31
CA HIS A 75 6.00 26.45 25.58
C HIS A 75 7.29 27.28 25.24
N GLN A 76 7.15 28.39 24.48
CA GLN A 76 8.11 29.50 24.14
C GLN A 76 9.14 29.25 23.00
N ARG A 77 9.65 30.21 22.17
CA ARG A 77 9.71 31.71 22.18
C ARG A 77 9.26 32.40 20.85
N ARG A 78 9.70 33.64 20.53
CA ARG A 78 9.04 34.63 19.62
C ARG A 78 9.81 34.99 18.32
N ARG A 79 9.04 35.49 17.32
CA ARG A 79 9.33 36.30 16.10
C ARG A 79 10.36 37.46 16.30
N PRO A 80 10.91 38.15 15.24
CA PRO A 80 10.35 38.34 13.87
C PRO A 80 11.29 38.41 12.64
N GLY A 81 10.67 38.28 11.44
CA GLY A 81 11.19 38.71 10.13
C GLY A 81 10.02 38.74 9.12
N ARG A 82 10.05 39.60 8.09
CA ARG A 82 8.92 39.77 7.13
C ARG A 82 9.40 39.82 5.68
N LYS A 83 8.81 38.96 4.84
CA LYS A 83 8.61 39.15 3.39
C LYS A 83 7.15 38.85 3.07
N GLU A 84 6.69 39.29 1.91
CA GLU A 84 5.31 39.06 1.44
C GLU A 84 5.33 37.89 0.46
N TYR A 85 4.48 36.90 0.70
CA TYR A 85 4.46 35.65 -0.05
C TYR A 85 3.62 35.82 -1.33
N SER A 86 4.24 35.63 -2.50
CA SER A 86 3.54 35.40 -3.76
C SER A 86 3.35 33.90 -3.97
N VAL A 87 2.11 33.45 -4.14
CA VAL A 87 1.81 32.04 -4.43
C VAL A 87 2.21 31.71 -5.87
N THR A 88 3.21 30.84 -6.04
CA THR A 88 3.53 30.19 -7.32
C THR A 88 3.04 28.74 -7.31
N PRO A 89 2.21 28.32 -8.29
CA PRO A 89 1.71 26.94 -8.42
C PRO A 89 2.78 25.86 -8.72
N GLN A 90 2.39 24.59 -8.65
CA GLN A 90 3.24 23.40 -8.93
C GLN A 90 3.08 22.94 -10.40
N ILE A 91 3.62 23.75 -11.31
CA ILE A 91 3.32 23.68 -12.75
C ILE A 91 3.89 22.44 -13.42
N TYR A 92 3.05 21.47 -13.78
CA TYR A 92 3.41 20.33 -14.63
C TYR A 92 3.41 20.67 -16.14
N TYR A 93 4.35 21.56 -16.51
CA TYR A 93 4.55 22.14 -17.86
C TYR A 93 3.59 23.28 -18.22
N GLN A 94 4.14 24.43 -18.59
CA GLN A 94 3.44 25.55 -19.22
C GLN A 94 4.31 26.11 -20.34
N SER A 95 3.81 26.13 -21.58
CA SER A 95 4.48 26.74 -22.74
C SER A 95 4.21 28.25 -22.76
N SER A 96 5.12 29.02 -22.14
CA SER A 96 4.96 30.47 -21.99
C SER A 96 5.21 31.26 -23.30
N LEU A 97 4.17 31.39 -24.13
CA LEU A 97 4.13 32.31 -25.29
C LEU A 97 2.89 33.21 -25.33
N SER A 98 2.65 33.95 -24.24
CA SER A 98 1.87 35.19 -24.29
C SER A 98 2.57 36.31 -23.51
N ARG A 99 2.45 37.55 -24.00
CA ARG A 99 3.27 38.69 -23.54
C ARG A 99 2.60 39.46 -22.41
N SER A 100 3.26 39.55 -21.25
CA SER A 100 3.01 40.67 -20.35
C SER A 100 3.47 41.98 -20.99
N ARG A 101 2.56 42.96 -21.09
CA ARG A 101 2.91 44.36 -21.38
C ARG A 101 3.29 45.04 -20.07
N HIS A 102 4.59 45.10 -19.76
CA HIS A 102 5.13 46.06 -18.81
C HIS A 102 6.13 46.97 -19.53
N SER A 103 5.87 48.28 -19.49
CA SER A 103 6.63 49.30 -20.20
C SER A 103 7.65 49.97 -19.28
N GLY A 104 8.94 49.74 -19.53
CA GLY A 104 10.03 50.54 -18.96
C GLY A 104 11.13 49.72 -18.28
N GLY A 105 12.36 49.83 -18.81
CA GLY A 105 13.55 49.18 -18.25
C GLY A 105 14.34 48.41 -19.31
N ARG A 106 15.39 49.02 -19.86
CA ARG A 106 16.23 48.40 -20.91
C ARG A 106 16.94 47.15 -20.39
N ALA A 107 16.73 46.02 -21.04
CA ALA A 107 17.68 44.91 -20.98
C ALA A 107 18.88 45.22 -21.89
N LEU A 108 20.09 44.85 -21.46
CA LEU A 108 21.24 44.67 -22.34
C LEU A 108 21.45 43.17 -22.59
N LEU A 109 22.02 42.87 -23.76
CA LEU A 109 22.20 41.52 -24.26
C LEU A 109 23.30 40.78 -23.49
N GLU A 110 23.13 39.48 -23.29
CA GLU A 110 23.96 38.52 -24.03
C GLU A 110 23.21 37.20 -24.27
N VAL A 111 23.64 36.43 -25.26
CA VAL A 111 22.99 35.18 -25.71
C VAL A 111 23.98 34.03 -25.57
N SER A 112 23.55 32.93 -24.96
CA SER A 112 24.26 31.65 -24.99
C SER A 112 23.31 30.57 -25.48
N SER A 113 23.57 30.08 -26.69
CA SER A 113 22.77 29.04 -27.35
C SER A 113 23.15 27.65 -26.85
N ALA A 114 22.18 26.89 -26.35
CA ALA A 114 22.28 25.45 -26.10
C ALA A 114 21.17 24.71 -26.89
N PRO A 115 21.38 23.45 -27.32
CA PRO A 115 20.46 22.78 -28.23
C PRO A 115 19.11 22.40 -27.60
N LEU A 116 18.04 22.48 -28.39
CA LEU A 116 16.73 21.94 -28.03
C LEU A 116 16.74 20.41 -28.21
N LEU A 117 16.94 19.67 -27.12
CA LEU A 117 16.82 18.21 -27.06
C LEU A 117 16.05 17.81 -25.79
N GLN A 118 15.03 16.95 -25.98
CA GLN A 118 14.22 16.19 -25.00
C GLN A 118 13.93 16.85 -23.63
N LYS A 119 12.64 17.17 -23.40
CA LYS A 119 12.12 17.55 -22.06
C LYS A 119 11.13 16.57 -21.42
N ASP A 120 10.80 15.47 -22.11
CA ASP A 120 9.88 14.42 -21.66
C ASP A 120 10.60 13.09 -21.36
N ALA A 121 11.90 13.16 -21.03
CA ALA A 121 12.64 12.03 -20.47
C ALA A 121 12.43 11.98 -18.95
N LYS A 122 11.85 10.90 -18.43
CA LYS A 122 11.81 10.63 -16.98
C LYS A 122 13.24 10.67 -16.41
N GLN A 123 13.42 11.29 -15.25
CA GLN A 123 14.73 11.51 -14.60
C GLN A 123 14.89 10.62 -13.36
N PRO A 124 16.12 10.27 -12.94
CA PRO A 124 16.38 9.55 -11.69
C PRO A 124 15.63 10.14 -10.49
N ILE A 125 14.92 9.30 -9.72
CA ILE A 125 14.10 9.77 -8.60
C ILE A 125 14.95 10.44 -7.50
N ARG A 126 14.53 11.64 -7.07
CA ARG A 126 15.17 12.42 -6.01
C ARG A 126 14.45 12.19 -4.69
N ILE A 127 15.06 11.41 -3.79
CA ILE A 127 14.49 11.06 -2.47
C ILE A 127 15.20 11.88 -1.38
N LEU A 128 14.46 12.72 -0.65
CA LEU A 128 14.96 13.38 0.56
C LEU A 128 14.72 12.48 1.78
N LEU A 129 15.73 12.38 2.65
CA LEU A 129 15.67 11.66 3.92
C LEU A 129 15.67 12.68 5.08
N ASN A 130 14.52 12.89 5.73
CA ASN A 130 14.42 13.72 6.93
C ASN A 130 14.68 12.87 8.18
N TYR A 131 15.54 13.34 9.08
CA TYR A 131 15.93 12.63 10.32
C TYR A 131 15.55 13.38 11.60
N ASP A 132 14.72 14.43 11.51
CA ASP A 132 14.50 15.37 12.62
C ASP A 132 13.67 14.75 13.75
N ALA A 133 12.90 13.70 13.45
CA ALA A 133 12.14 12.91 14.42
C ALA A 133 12.96 11.81 15.12
N VAL A 134 14.21 11.55 14.72
CA VAL A 134 15.03 10.42 15.23
C VAL A 134 15.55 10.70 16.65
N GLY A 135 14.90 10.10 17.65
CA GLY A 135 15.25 10.30 19.06
C GLY A 135 14.58 11.53 19.68
N HIS A 136 13.50 12.01 19.06
CA HIS A 136 12.76 13.21 19.46
C HIS A 136 11.25 12.97 19.63
N SER A 137 10.77 11.74 19.40
CA SER A 137 9.39 11.32 19.70
C SER A 137 9.22 11.07 21.20
N LEU A 138 8.72 12.08 21.94
CA LEU A 138 8.73 12.15 23.42
C LEU A 138 8.11 10.95 24.17
N ASP A 139 7.18 10.22 23.57
CA ASP A 139 6.49 9.06 24.15
C ASP A 139 6.77 7.73 23.41
N ARG A 140 7.72 7.72 22.46
CA ARG A 140 7.97 6.59 21.54
C ARG A 140 9.42 6.20 21.34
N ASP A 141 10.34 7.16 21.34
CA ASP A 141 11.77 6.88 21.19
C ASP A 141 12.39 6.56 22.57
N CYS A 142 13.05 5.41 22.69
CA CYS A 142 13.72 5.01 23.92
C CYS A 142 14.95 5.89 24.21
N GLN A 143 14.89 6.69 25.28
CA GLN A 143 16.01 7.51 25.75
C GLN A 143 16.77 6.81 26.90
N ASN A 144 16.06 6.07 27.74
CA ASN A 144 16.59 5.43 28.95
C ASN A 144 16.22 3.94 29.03
N VAL A 145 17.06 3.14 29.71
CA VAL A 145 16.76 1.72 29.97
C VAL A 145 15.71 1.63 31.10
N GLY A 146 14.67 0.81 30.90
CA GLY A 146 13.54 0.73 31.83
C GLY A 146 12.43 1.76 31.57
N GLU A 147 12.59 2.61 30.56
CA GLU A 147 11.58 3.56 30.12
C GLU A 147 10.40 2.83 29.44
N LEU A 148 9.17 3.29 29.67
CA LEU A 148 7.97 2.70 29.08
C LEU A 148 7.44 3.63 27.98
N VAL A 149 7.64 3.23 26.72
CA VAL A 149 7.20 3.94 25.50
C VAL A 149 6.01 3.25 24.85
N LYS A 150 5.32 3.93 23.92
CA LYS A 150 4.20 3.36 23.16
C LYS A 150 4.67 2.62 21.90
N LEU A 151 4.13 1.42 21.68
CA LEU A 151 4.08 0.76 20.36
C LEU A 151 2.64 0.59 19.92
N GLY A 152 2.33 0.88 18.65
CA GLY A 152 0.99 1.34 18.32
C GLY A 152 0.64 2.53 19.23
N GLU A 153 -0.58 2.56 19.75
CA GLU A 153 -1.08 3.57 20.68
C GLU A 153 -1.94 2.91 21.79
N PRO A 154 -1.40 2.61 22.98
CA PRO A 154 -2.16 1.93 24.04
C PRO A 154 -3.25 2.84 24.69
N PRO A 155 -4.39 2.25 25.13
CA PRO A 155 -5.53 3.02 25.63
C PRO A 155 -5.24 3.83 26.91
N VAL A 156 -5.64 5.10 26.90
CA VAL A 156 -5.29 6.14 27.87
C VAL A 156 -5.75 5.85 29.31
N THR A 157 -6.81 5.07 29.49
CA THR A 157 -7.39 4.73 30.81
C THR A 157 -6.63 3.65 31.58
N SER A 158 -5.53 3.10 31.03
CA SER A 158 -4.77 2.00 31.61
C SER A 158 -3.88 2.41 32.79
N VAL A 159 -4.44 2.38 34.01
CA VAL A 159 -3.65 2.43 35.26
C VAL A 159 -3.52 1.01 35.85
N PRO A 160 -2.31 0.42 35.97
CA PRO A 160 -0.99 0.91 35.54
C PRO A 160 -0.51 0.26 34.23
N ARG A 161 -0.52 1.02 33.12
CA ARG A 161 0.15 0.75 31.83
C ARG A 161 0.04 -0.70 31.33
N THR A 162 -1.20 -1.19 31.22
CA THR A 162 -1.54 -2.49 30.63
C THR A 162 -2.30 -2.30 29.30
N PRO A 163 -2.05 -3.14 28.27
CA PRO A 163 -1.12 -4.26 28.23
C PRO A 163 0.35 -3.84 28.05
N VAL A 164 1.26 -4.64 28.59
CA VAL A 164 2.70 -4.58 28.30
C VAL A 164 2.98 -5.49 27.10
N CYS A 165 3.83 -5.04 26.18
CA CYS A 165 4.18 -5.81 24.98
C CYS A 165 4.83 -7.16 25.33
N LYS A 166 4.32 -8.27 24.77
CA LYS A 166 4.93 -9.60 24.93
C LYS A 166 6.21 -9.71 24.09
N THR A 167 7.27 -10.28 24.65
CA THR A 167 8.60 -10.31 24.02
C THR A 167 8.95 -11.60 23.28
N HIS A 168 8.19 -12.69 23.44
CA HIS A 168 8.51 -13.99 22.82
C HIS A 168 7.28 -14.83 22.43
N GLY A 169 7.49 -15.65 21.38
CA GLY A 169 6.89 -16.99 21.25
C GLY A 169 5.56 -17.07 20.51
N ASP A 170 4.51 -16.47 21.07
CA ASP A 170 3.13 -16.65 20.59
C ASP A 170 2.68 -15.56 19.61
N ARG A 171 1.74 -15.95 18.74
CA ARG A 171 1.17 -15.23 17.58
C ARG A 171 1.21 -13.69 17.67
N PRO A 172 1.61 -12.98 16.60
CA PRO A 172 1.64 -11.51 16.59
C PRO A 172 0.23 -10.95 16.71
N VAL A 173 -0.11 -10.49 17.91
CA VAL A 173 -1.21 -9.56 18.10
C VAL A 173 -0.66 -8.17 17.78
N PHE A 174 -1.04 -7.63 16.63
CA PHE A 174 -0.87 -6.21 16.33
C PHE A 174 -1.75 -5.43 17.31
N ALA A 175 -1.14 -4.93 18.39
CA ALA A 175 -1.84 -4.20 19.44
C ALA A 175 -0.87 -3.29 20.22
N ASP A 176 -1.01 -1.99 20.01
CA ASP A 176 -1.29 -0.99 21.06
C ASP A 176 -0.86 -1.42 22.48
N CYS A 177 0.44 -1.31 22.78
CA CYS A 177 1.03 -1.80 24.01
C CYS A 177 2.16 -0.89 24.54
N TRP A 178 2.41 -0.99 25.85
CA TRP A 178 3.54 -0.34 26.49
C TRP A 178 4.79 -1.20 26.37
N TYR A 179 5.84 -0.66 25.72
CA TYR A 179 7.12 -1.32 25.51
C TYR A 179 8.16 -0.87 26.54
N ASN A 180 8.92 -1.82 27.09
CA ASN A 180 9.96 -1.58 28.08
C ASN A 180 11.34 -1.49 27.41
N CYS A 181 11.88 -0.28 27.32
CA CYS A 181 13.10 0.06 26.62
C CYS A 181 14.34 -0.68 27.15
N THR A 182 15.04 -1.38 26.26
CA THR A 182 16.34 -1.99 26.54
C THR A 182 17.50 -1.06 26.13
N SER A 183 18.74 -1.41 26.49
CA SER A 183 19.94 -0.75 25.96
C SER A 183 20.09 -0.90 24.43
N GLU A 184 19.47 -1.93 23.85
CA GLU A 184 19.46 -2.14 22.40
C GLU A 184 18.47 -1.20 21.70
N ASP A 185 17.51 -0.62 22.42
CA ASP A 185 16.53 0.31 21.85
C ASP A 185 16.98 1.78 21.87
N ILE A 186 18.06 2.13 22.57
CA ILE A 186 18.52 3.53 22.64
C ILE A 186 19.33 3.90 21.39
N SER A 187 18.86 4.88 20.63
CA SER A 187 19.47 5.38 19.38
C SER A 187 20.69 6.29 19.61
N GLY A 188 21.79 5.72 20.10
CA GLY A 188 23.09 6.40 20.19
C GLY A 188 23.71 6.73 18.81
N GLU A 189 24.73 7.59 18.80
CA GLU A 189 25.33 8.12 17.56
C GLU A 189 25.91 7.05 16.62
N ASP A 190 26.31 5.87 17.12
CA ASP A 190 26.72 4.76 16.25
C ASP A 190 25.56 4.24 15.40
N LYS A 191 24.40 4.02 16.03
CA LYS A 191 23.16 3.60 15.38
C LYS A 191 22.64 4.67 14.42
N LYS A 192 22.64 5.95 14.83
CA LYS A 192 22.27 7.06 13.93
C LYS A 192 23.18 7.14 12.69
N ARG A 193 24.48 6.83 12.83
CA ARG A 193 25.42 6.77 11.70
C ARG A 193 25.14 5.58 10.78
N ARG A 194 24.81 4.40 11.33
CA ARG A 194 24.40 3.22 10.55
C ARG A 194 23.09 3.42 9.81
N LEU A 195 22.09 4.00 10.48
CA LEU A 195 20.80 4.38 9.91
C LEU A 195 20.98 5.30 8.69
N ARG A 196 21.76 6.38 8.84
CA ARG A 196 22.07 7.32 7.75
C ARG A 196 22.81 6.66 6.60
N LYS A 197 23.76 5.76 6.89
CA LYS A 197 24.46 4.95 5.88
C LYS A 197 23.46 4.07 5.11
N ALA A 198 22.68 3.25 5.81
CA ALA A 198 21.80 2.25 5.22
C ALA A 198 20.70 2.90 4.36
N LEU A 199 19.95 3.88 4.91
CA LEU A 199 18.91 4.59 4.17
C LEU A 199 19.48 5.43 3.01
N GLY A 200 20.70 5.98 3.16
CA GLY A 200 21.39 6.66 2.06
C GLY A 200 21.74 5.71 0.91
N GLN A 201 22.17 4.48 1.22
CA GLN A 201 22.41 3.44 0.21
C GLN A 201 21.10 2.98 -0.45
N THR A 202 20.01 2.81 0.33
CA THR A 202 18.67 2.53 -0.18
C THR A 202 18.19 3.62 -1.16
N ALA A 203 18.33 4.90 -0.80
CA ALA A 203 17.91 6.01 -1.66
C ALA A 203 18.69 6.08 -2.99
N GLU A 204 20.01 5.92 -2.95
CA GLU A 204 20.84 5.89 -4.18
C GLU A 204 20.59 4.63 -5.03
N TRP A 205 20.19 3.50 -4.42
CA TRP A 205 19.73 2.32 -5.16
C TRP A 205 18.44 2.63 -5.94
N PHE A 206 17.42 3.22 -5.30
CA PHE A 206 16.16 3.59 -5.98
C PHE A 206 16.37 4.61 -7.09
N LYS A 207 17.19 5.63 -6.84
CA LYS A 207 17.63 6.63 -7.83
C LYS A 207 18.31 5.99 -9.06
N SER A 208 18.96 4.84 -8.89
CA SER A 208 19.59 4.06 -9.97
C SER A 208 18.63 3.08 -10.66
N ALA A 209 17.59 2.64 -9.94
CA ALA A 209 16.61 1.65 -10.39
C ALA A 209 15.33 2.25 -11.00
N LEU A 210 14.96 3.50 -10.67
CA LEU A 210 13.69 4.13 -11.05
C LEU A 210 13.89 5.55 -11.58
N ALA A 211 13.28 5.84 -12.72
CA ALA A 211 13.10 7.20 -13.23
C ALA A 211 11.64 7.65 -13.09
N VAL A 212 11.42 8.93 -12.78
CA VAL A 212 10.11 9.58 -12.58
C VAL A 212 9.92 10.75 -13.53
N GLU A 213 8.67 11.18 -13.73
CA GLU A 213 8.43 12.58 -14.11
C GLU A 213 8.77 13.46 -12.90
N PRO A 214 9.78 14.35 -13.00
CA PRO A 214 10.24 15.09 -11.83
C PRO A 214 9.24 16.16 -11.42
N VAL A 215 9.07 16.33 -10.10
CA VAL A 215 8.33 17.45 -9.50
C VAL A 215 9.00 18.76 -9.93
N LYS A 216 8.19 19.71 -10.39
CA LYS A 216 8.65 20.99 -10.94
C LYS A 216 8.46 22.10 -9.91
N GLY A 217 9.51 22.87 -9.65
CA GLY A 217 9.57 23.76 -8.49
C GLY A 217 9.84 23.00 -7.20
N ASN A 218 9.30 23.49 -6.09
CA ASN A 218 9.44 22.84 -4.78
C ASN A 218 8.29 21.83 -4.56
N LEU A 219 8.62 20.66 -4.01
CA LEU A 219 7.67 19.66 -3.55
C LEU A 219 7.02 20.12 -2.24
N ARG A 220 5.76 20.54 -2.33
CA ARG A 220 4.91 20.93 -1.20
C ARG A 220 4.04 19.76 -0.79
N LEU A 221 3.82 19.62 0.51
CA LEU A 221 2.88 18.64 1.09
C LEU A 221 1.56 19.35 1.39
N SER A 222 0.43 18.62 1.35
CA SER A 222 -0.91 19.21 1.45
C SER A 222 -1.18 19.95 2.77
N GLY A 223 -0.46 19.56 3.83
CA GLY A 223 -0.53 20.17 5.15
C GLY A 223 -1.47 19.46 6.12
N TYR A 224 -1.89 18.23 5.83
CA TYR A 224 -2.32 17.32 6.88
C TYR A 224 -1.12 17.03 7.81
N SER A 225 -1.36 16.97 9.12
CA SER A 225 -0.32 17.22 10.12
C SER A 225 0.67 16.08 10.35
N ALA A 226 0.15 14.86 10.44
CA ALA A 226 0.89 13.68 10.81
C ALA A 226 1.02 12.75 9.60
N CYS A 227 2.24 12.58 9.11
CA CYS A 227 2.56 11.63 8.05
C CYS A 227 2.94 10.28 8.68
N GLY A 228 2.26 9.20 8.26
CA GLY A 228 2.62 7.83 8.60
C GLY A 228 1.87 7.22 9.79
N GLN A 229 2.38 6.08 10.27
CA GLN A 229 1.72 5.23 11.28
C GLN A 229 2.30 5.46 12.69
N ASP A 230 1.70 4.85 13.71
CA ASP A 230 2.10 4.89 15.12
C ASP A 230 2.23 6.33 15.64
N GLY A 231 1.13 7.09 15.62
CA GLY A 231 1.11 8.52 15.94
C GLY A 231 1.83 9.43 14.93
N GLY A 232 2.35 8.84 13.83
CA GLY A 232 2.96 9.51 12.69
C GLY A 232 4.25 10.29 12.99
N VAL A 233 4.60 11.16 12.07
CA VAL A 233 5.61 12.23 12.21
C VAL A 233 4.97 13.56 11.82
N GLN A 234 5.08 14.55 12.71
CA GLN A 234 4.58 15.91 12.47
C GLN A 234 5.35 16.56 11.31
N LEU A 235 4.64 17.02 10.28
CA LEU A 235 5.24 17.69 9.13
C LEU A 235 5.89 19.04 9.53
N PRO A 236 7.13 19.33 9.08
CA PRO A 236 7.73 20.65 9.18
C PRO A 236 6.92 21.71 8.41
N HIS A 237 6.68 22.86 9.03
CA HIS A 237 5.90 23.98 8.45
C HIS A 237 6.47 24.43 7.09
N GLU A 238 7.80 24.40 6.96
CA GLU A 238 8.55 24.76 5.75
C GLU A 238 8.18 23.87 4.55
N TYR A 239 7.87 22.59 4.78
CA TYR A 239 7.50 21.64 3.71
C TYR A 239 6.08 21.90 3.17
N VAL A 240 5.27 22.67 3.90
CA VAL A 240 3.90 23.04 3.53
C VAL A 240 3.84 24.45 2.94
N GLU A 241 4.56 25.42 3.51
CA GLU A 241 4.54 26.82 3.03
C GLU A 241 5.49 27.12 1.88
N ASP A 242 6.75 26.68 1.97
CA ASP A 242 7.78 26.94 0.96
C ASP A 242 7.96 25.73 0.02
N GLY A 243 7.92 24.53 0.60
CA GLY A 243 8.14 23.24 -0.07
C GLY A 243 9.62 22.87 -0.18
N VAL A 244 9.87 21.58 -0.38
CA VAL A 244 11.20 20.99 -0.51
C VAL A 244 11.73 21.15 -1.93
N SER A 245 12.86 21.84 -2.11
CA SER A 245 13.52 21.94 -3.42
C SER A 245 14.14 20.61 -3.86
N ASP A 246 14.24 20.40 -5.17
CA ASP A 246 14.97 19.29 -5.79
C ASP A 246 14.64 17.88 -5.28
N SER A 247 13.38 17.65 -4.89
CA SER A 247 12.89 16.38 -4.37
C SER A 247 11.61 15.93 -5.09
N ASP A 248 11.47 14.61 -5.27
CA ASP A 248 10.29 13.95 -5.83
C ASP A 248 9.53 13.12 -4.79
N LEU A 249 10.23 12.70 -3.73
CA LEU A 249 9.70 11.96 -2.58
C LEU A 249 10.42 12.40 -1.30
N VAL A 250 9.67 12.61 -0.21
CA VAL A 250 10.21 12.85 1.14
C VAL A 250 9.96 11.63 2.02
N LEU A 251 11.02 11.04 2.56
CA LEU A 251 10.91 10.00 3.59
C LEU A 251 11.24 10.60 4.96
N LEU A 252 10.26 10.57 5.86
CA LEU A 252 10.43 10.93 7.27
C LEU A 252 10.92 9.70 8.02
N VAL A 253 12.02 9.82 8.77
CA VAL A 253 12.68 8.69 9.43
C VAL A 253 12.47 8.73 10.94
N THR A 254 12.10 7.60 11.54
CA THR A 254 12.06 7.41 13.00
C THR A 254 12.85 6.17 13.43
N THR A 255 13.15 6.08 14.73
CA THR A 255 13.83 4.90 15.32
C THR A 255 13.13 4.43 16.59
N ARG A 256 11.85 4.09 16.43
CA ARG A 256 10.98 3.56 17.48
C ARG A 256 11.20 2.05 17.59
N PRO A 257 11.09 1.44 18.79
CA PRO A 257 11.23 0.00 18.95
C PRO A 257 10.17 -0.78 18.17
N THR A 258 10.31 -2.11 18.13
CA THR A 258 9.37 -3.03 17.48
C THR A 258 9.20 -4.30 18.32
N THR A 259 8.13 -5.06 18.04
CA THR A 259 7.90 -6.39 18.61
C THR A 259 8.26 -7.50 17.63
N GLY A 260 8.57 -8.69 18.14
CA GLY A 260 8.96 -9.84 17.31
C GLY A 260 10.28 -9.61 16.56
N ASN A 261 10.29 -9.96 15.27
CA ASN A 261 11.48 -9.91 14.41
C ASN A 261 11.44 -8.73 13.40
N THR A 262 10.53 -7.76 13.58
CA THR A 262 10.31 -6.66 12.63
C THR A 262 11.47 -5.67 12.67
N LEU A 263 12.33 -5.71 11.65
CA LEU A 263 13.56 -4.89 11.58
C LEU A 263 13.27 -3.41 11.29
N ALA A 264 12.28 -3.17 10.43
CA ALA A 264 11.82 -1.86 9.99
C ALA A 264 10.33 -1.97 9.59
N TRP A 265 9.70 -0.83 9.30
CA TRP A 265 8.44 -0.76 8.56
C TRP A 265 8.36 0.56 7.79
N ALA A 266 7.62 0.64 6.68
CA ALA A 266 7.30 1.93 6.05
C ALA A 266 5.92 2.00 5.39
N VAL A 267 5.41 3.24 5.24
CA VAL A 267 4.09 3.52 4.66
C VAL A 267 4.08 4.86 3.90
N ALA A 268 3.33 4.92 2.80
CA ALA A 268 3.05 6.19 2.10
C ALA A 268 2.00 7.02 2.86
N CYS A 269 2.17 8.34 2.92
CA CYS A 269 1.28 9.23 3.66
C CYS A 269 0.66 10.34 2.79
N GLU A 270 1.39 10.87 1.81
CA GLU A 270 0.94 11.93 0.90
C GLU A 270 1.12 11.49 -0.55
N ARG A 271 0.17 11.87 -1.42
CA ARG A 271 0.17 11.54 -2.85
C ARG A 271 0.00 12.80 -3.71
N ASP A 272 0.51 12.79 -4.94
CA ASP A 272 0.16 13.80 -5.95
C ASP A 272 -1.17 13.47 -6.66
N GLN A 273 -1.65 14.37 -7.52
CA GLN A 273 -2.87 14.19 -8.33
C GLN A 273 -2.91 12.91 -9.19
N TRP A 274 -1.77 12.28 -9.50
CA TRP A 274 -1.72 11.00 -10.22
C TRP A 274 -1.69 9.79 -9.27
N GLY A 275 -1.75 10.05 -7.96
CA GLY A 275 -1.75 9.08 -6.87
C GLY A 275 -0.37 8.53 -6.49
N ARG A 276 0.70 9.03 -7.12
CA ARG A 276 2.09 8.67 -6.78
C ARG A 276 2.41 9.19 -5.39
N ALA A 277 3.07 8.38 -4.56
CA ALA A 277 3.53 8.82 -3.26
C ALA A 277 4.57 9.95 -3.37
N ILE A 278 4.36 11.03 -2.63
CA ILE A 278 5.28 12.20 -2.54
C ILE A 278 5.82 12.40 -1.12
N ALA A 279 5.18 11.81 -0.10
CA ALA A 279 5.82 11.59 1.18
C ALA A 279 5.44 10.23 1.79
N GLY A 280 6.35 9.70 2.61
CA GLY A 280 6.15 8.51 3.40
C GLY A 280 6.94 8.53 4.71
N HIS A 281 6.63 7.59 5.59
CA HIS A 281 7.26 7.42 6.89
C HIS A 281 7.96 6.06 6.94
N VAL A 282 9.23 6.05 7.32
CA VAL A 282 10.06 4.85 7.51
C VAL A 282 10.50 4.78 8.98
N ASN A 283 10.19 3.68 9.66
CA ASN A 283 10.71 3.40 11.00
C ASN A 283 11.75 2.28 10.96
N VAL A 284 12.84 2.42 11.71
CA VAL A 284 13.89 1.39 11.79
C VAL A 284 14.20 1.08 13.25
N ALA A 285 14.03 -0.18 13.64
CA ALA A 285 14.14 -0.62 15.03
C ALA A 285 15.60 -0.51 15.54
N PRO A 286 15.89 0.26 16.61
CA PRO A 286 17.26 0.57 17.02
C PRO A 286 18.13 -0.66 17.36
N ARG A 287 17.50 -1.73 17.84
CA ARG A 287 18.15 -3.01 18.18
C ARG A 287 18.77 -3.71 16.97
N HIS A 288 18.27 -3.47 15.77
CA HIS A 288 18.73 -4.11 14.54
C HIS A 288 19.77 -3.25 13.77
N LEU A 289 20.13 -2.09 14.30
CA LEU A 289 21.21 -1.23 13.78
C LEU A 289 22.60 -1.70 14.29
N THR A 290 22.94 -2.99 14.08
CA THR A 290 24.23 -3.59 14.47
C THR A 290 25.22 -3.62 13.29
N ALA A 291 26.41 -4.23 13.47
CA ALA A 291 27.39 -4.39 12.39
C ALA A 291 27.16 -5.67 11.56
N GLU A 292 26.67 -6.72 12.20
CA GLU A 292 26.36 -8.03 11.60
C GLU A 292 25.13 -7.96 10.69
N ALA A 293 24.19 -7.07 11.02
CA ALA A 293 22.91 -6.94 10.33
C ALA A 293 22.93 -6.09 9.05
N GLU A 294 24.04 -5.44 8.67
CA GLU A 294 24.03 -4.40 7.63
C GLU A 294 23.52 -4.87 6.25
N THR A 295 23.76 -6.13 5.86
CA THR A 295 23.27 -6.70 4.59
C THR A 295 21.77 -6.99 4.63
N LEU A 296 21.30 -7.65 5.70
CA LEU A 296 19.88 -7.96 5.93
C LEU A 296 19.05 -6.68 6.05
N LEU A 297 19.54 -5.71 6.84
CA LEU A 297 18.94 -4.40 6.99
C LEU A 297 18.82 -3.68 5.64
N SER A 298 19.85 -3.70 4.80
CA SER A 298 19.81 -3.05 3.48
C SER A 298 18.72 -3.64 2.58
N ALA A 299 18.57 -4.97 2.57
CA ALA A 299 17.52 -5.67 1.83
C ALA A 299 16.12 -5.34 2.37
N THR A 300 15.92 -5.34 3.70
CA THR A 300 14.64 -4.97 4.31
C THR A 300 14.29 -3.50 4.06
N LEU A 301 15.24 -2.56 4.14
CA LEU A 301 14.95 -1.14 3.86
C LEU A 301 14.53 -0.89 2.40
N ILE A 302 15.01 -1.71 1.45
CA ILE A 302 14.51 -1.69 0.08
C ILE A 302 13.06 -2.22 0.04
N HIS A 303 12.78 -3.36 0.68
CA HIS A 303 11.42 -3.93 0.80
C HIS A 303 10.41 -2.92 1.40
N GLU A 304 10.75 -2.26 2.51
CA GLU A 304 9.87 -1.27 3.14
C GLU A 304 9.61 -0.06 2.23
N VAL A 305 10.65 0.48 1.57
CA VAL A 305 10.48 1.63 0.68
C VAL A 305 9.75 1.24 -0.62
N MET A 306 9.74 -0.03 -1.03
CA MET A 306 8.83 -0.53 -2.07
C MET A 306 7.35 -0.30 -1.71
N HIS A 307 6.95 -0.53 -0.46
CA HIS A 307 5.58 -0.26 0.01
C HIS A 307 5.24 1.23 -0.11
N VAL A 308 6.17 2.14 0.24
CA VAL A 308 5.99 3.59 0.07
C VAL A 308 5.85 3.96 -1.41
N LEU A 309 6.70 3.43 -2.28
CA LEU A 309 6.73 3.79 -3.71
C LEU A 309 5.49 3.32 -4.47
N GLY A 310 4.89 2.20 -4.08
CA GLY A 310 3.63 1.74 -4.67
C GLY A 310 3.28 0.26 -4.52
N PHE A 311 4.11 -0.58 -3.90
CA PHE A 311 3.81 -1.99 -3.64
C PHE A 311 2.87 -2.11 -2.43
N ASP A 312 1.66 -1.57 -2.51
CA ASP A 312 0.66 -1.58 -1.42
C ASP A 312 -0.77 -1.70 -1.99
N PRO A 313 -1.68 -2.47 -1.36
CA PRO A 313 -3.05 -2.62 -1.84
C PRO A 313 -3.89 -1.33 -1.95
N HIS A 314 -3.61 -0.27 -1.18
CA HIS A 314 -4.26 1.04 -1.42
C HIS A 314 -3.63 1.72 -2.63
N ALA A 315 -2.30 1.71 -2.74
CA ALA A 315 -1.59 2.27 -3.90
C ALA A 315 -2.10 1.71 -5.24
N PHE A 316 -2.48 0.43 -5.29
CA PHE A 316 -3.09 -0.21 -6.47
C PHE A 316 -4.34 0.52 -6.99
N ALA A 317 -5.19 1.08 -6.11
CA ALA A 317 -6.39 1.85 -6.51
C ALA A 317 -6.06 3.15 -7.28
N HIS A 318 -4.80 3.57 -7.28
CA HIS A 318 -4.31 4.74 -7.98
C HIS A 318 -3.45 4.44 -9.22
N TYR A 319 -3.14 3.17 -9.52
CA TYR A 319 -2.27 2.84 -10.66
C TYR A 319 -2.84 3.37 -11.98
N ARG A 320 -1.95 3.81 -12.87
CA ARG A 320 -2.30 4.47 -14.12
C ARG A 320 -1.92 3.64 -15.35
N ASP A 321 -2.78 3.68 -16.36
CA ASP A 321 -2.50 3.12 -17.69
C ASP A 321 -1.49 4.00 -18.46
N GLU A 322 -1.08 3.51 -19.63
CA GLU A 322 -0.17 4.21 -20.54
C GLU A 322 -0.72 5.58 -21.02
N ARG A 323 -2.03 5.84 -20.82
CA ARG A 323 -2.70 7.11 -21.08
C ARG A 323 -2.83 8.00 -19.83
N LYS A 324 -2.31 7.61 -18.66
CA LYS A 324 -2.48 8.25 -17.34
C LYS A 324 -3.90 8.19 -16.73
N ARG A 325 -4.76 7.27 -17.18
CA ARG A 325 -6.10 7.04 -16.62
C ARG A 325 -6.04 5.95 -15.55
N ARG A 326 -6.92 5.96 -14.54
CA ARG A 326 -6.93 4.93 -13.48
C ARG A 326 -7.12 3.53 -14.09
N ARG A 327 -6.25 2.57 -13.75
CA ARG A 327 -6.42 1.15 -14.15
C ARG A 327 -7.63 0.58 -13.39
N SER A 328 -8.60 0.03 -14.13
CA SER A 328 -9.80 -0.61 -13.56
C SER A 328 -9.50 -1.95 -12.86
N GLN A 329 -8.40 -2.60 -13.24
CA GLN A 329 -7.93 -3.86 -12.67
C GLN A 329 -6.40 -3.81 -12.53
N VAL A 330 -5.93 -4.11 -11.32
CA VAL A 330 -4.50 -4.28 -10.98
C VAL A 330 -4.29 -5.70 -10.48
N THR A 331 -5.15 -6.10 -9.53
CA THR A 331 -5.34 -7.48 -9.11
C THR A 331 -6.73 -7.99 -9.51
N VAL A 332 -6.84 -9.29 -9.77
CA VAL A 332 -8.11 -10.01 -9.94
C VAL A 332 -8.17 -11.12 -8.90
N GLN A 333 -9.28 -11.21 -8.17
CA GLN A 333 -9.57 -12.38 -7.33
C GLN A 333 -10.42 -13.37 -8.11
N VAL A 334 -9.92 -14.60 -8.24
CA VAL A 334 -10.55 -15.66 -9.04
C VAL A 334 -10.50 -16.99 -8.30
N MET A 335 -11.55 -17.80 -8.44
CA MET A 335 -11.54 -19.18 -7.98
C MET A 335 -10.70 -20.00 -8.95
N ASP A 336 -9.58 -20.56 -8.49
CA ASP A 336 -8.77 -21.45 -9.32
C ASP A 336 -9.24 -22.90 -9.17
N GLU A 337 -9.73 -23.48 -10.26
CA GLU A 337 -10.27 -24.86 -10.27
C GLU A 337 -9.18 -25.94 -10.14
N LYS A 338 -7.92 -25.64 -10.51
CA LYS A 338 -6.81 -26.60 -10.44
C LYS A 338 -6.20 -26.64 -9.04
N LEU A 339 -6.07 -25.49 -8.39
CA LEU A 339 -5.60 -25.37 -7.00
C LEU A 339 -6.71 -25.68 -6.00
N GLY A 340 -7.96 -25.31 -6.30
CA GLY A 340 -9.10 -25.50 -5.37
C GLY A 340 -9.20 -24.43 -4.29
N ARG A 341 -8.67 -23.22 -4.54
CA ARG A 341 -8.79 -22.03 -3.67
C ARG A 341 -9.15 -20.77 -4.47
N MET A 342 -9.59 -19.73 -3.77
CA MET A 342 -9.54 -18.36 -4.29
C MET A 342 -8.08 -17.89 -4.35
N VAL A 343 -7.68 -17.22 -5.42
CA VAL A 343 -6.33 -16.65 -5.61
C VAL A 343 -6.45 -15.17 -5.97
N THR A 344 -5.59 -14.34 -5.41
CA THR A 344 -5.39 -12.96 -5.88
C THR A 344 -4.24 -12.95 -6.90
N ARG A 345 -4.49 -12.53 -8.13
CA ARG A 345 -3.47 -12.47 -9.20
C ARG A 345 -3.25 -11.03 -9.69
N VAL A 346 -2.00 -10.60 -9.80
CA VAL A 346 -1.61 -9.34 -10.47
C VAL A 346 -1.70 -9.54 -11.98
N VAL A 347 -2.47 -8.69 -12.65
CA VAL A 347 -2.78 -8.77 -14.09
C VAL A 347 -2.18 -7.61 -14.89
N LEU A 348 -1.13 -6.98 -14.35
CA LEU A 348 -0.46 -5.82 -14.94
C LEU A 348 0.43 -6.25 -16.15
N PRO A 349 0.47 -5.49 -17.27
CA PRO A 349 1.03 -5.99 -18.53
C PRO A 349 2.51 -6.38 -18.48
N ARG A 350 3.38 -5.54 -17.91
CA ARG A 350 4.83 -5.82 -17.80
C ARG A 350 5.09 -6.85 -16.71
N VAL A 351 4.30 -6.87 -15.63
CA VAL A 351 4.40 -7.92 -14.60
C VAL A 351 4.13 -9.30 -15.21
N VAL A 352 3.07 -9.43 -16.01
CA VAL A 352 2.73 -10.68 -16.71
C VAL A 352 3.80 -11.05 -17.73
N MET A 353 4.24 -10.11 -18.57
CA MET A 353 5.33 -10.31 -19.53
C MET A 353 6.63 -10.79 -18.85
N HIS A 354 7.07 -10.12 -17.78
CA HIS A 354 8.29 -10.52 -17.06
C HIS A 354 8.13 -11.84 -16.31
N ALA A 355 6.93 -12.15 -15.78
CA ALA A 355 6.64 -13.46 -15.20
C ALA A 355 6.68 -14.57 -16.26
N ARG A 356 6.06 -14.39 -17.43
CA ARG A 356 6.13 -15.33 -18.57
C ARG A 356 7.57 -15.62 -18.97
N HIS A 357 8.39 -14.58 -19.13
CA HIS A 357 9.81 -14.70 -19.46
C HIS A 357 10.66 -15.33 -18.35
N HIS A 358 10.27 -15.20 -17.08
CA HIS A 358 10.95 -15.82 -15.94
C HIS A 358 10.63 -17.31 -15.80
N TYR A 359 9.34 -17.64 -15.77
CA TYR A 359 8.90 -19.04 -15.62
C TYR A 359 9.02 -19.83 -16.93
N GLY A 360 9.20 -19.19 -18.08
CA GLY A 360 9.09 -19.84 -19.39
C GLY A 360 7.65 -20.23 -19.74
N ALA A 361 6.69 -19.43 -19.27
CA ALA A 361 5.26 -19.76 -19.20
C ALA A 361 4.42 -19.04 -20.27
N PHE A 362 4.86 -19.08 -21.53
CA PHE A 362 4.32 -18.27 -22.64
C PHE A 362 2.88 -18.61 -23.09
N SER A 363 2.13 -19.48 -22.41
CA SER A 363 0.78 -19.87 -22.86
C SER A 363 -0.31 -18.86 -22.47
N GLU A 364 -1.38 -18.74 -23.26
CA GLU A 364 -2.62 -18.04 -22.86
C GLU A 364 -3.14 -18.45 -21.46
N ASN A 365 -2.87 -19.69 -21.04
CA ASN A 365 -3.25 -20.21 -19.71
C ASN A 365 -2.59 -19.47 -18.53
N PHE A 366 -1.52 -18.70 -18.75
CA PHE A 366 -0.90 -17.86 -17.71
C PHE A 366 -1.51 -16.45 -17.73
N THR A 367 -2.51 -16.23 -16.87
CA THR A 367 -3.34 -15.01 -16.87
C THR A 367 -2.93 -13.94 -15.86
N GLY A 368 -2.00 -14.24 -14.95
CA GLY A 368 -1.56 -13.32 -13.91
C GLY A 368 -0.55 -13.95 -12.95
N LEU A 369 0.25 -13.11 -12.29
CA LEU A 369 1.18 -13.54 -11.24
C LEU A 369 0.45 -13.63 -9.90
N GLU A 370 0.53 -14.75 -9.18
CA GLU A 370 -0.10 -14.86 -7.86
C GLU A 370 0.53 -13.90 -6.85
N LEU A 371 -0.30 -13.28 -6.02
CA LEU A 371 0.11 -12.42 -4.91
C LEU A 371 -0.25 -13.14 -3.60
N GLU A 372 0.74 -13.21 -2.70
CA GLU A 372 0.69 -13.92 -1.41
C GLU A 372 -0.67 -13.77 -0.69
N ASP A 373 -1.35 -14.89 -0.43
CA ASP A 373 -2.57 -14.95 0.40
C ASP A 373 -2.27 -15.37 1.86
N GLY A 374 -1.02 -15.75 2.14
CA GLY A 374 -0.51 -16.09 3.47
C GLY A 374 0.34 -14.98 4.09
N GLY A 375 0.36 -14.94 5.42
CA GLY A 375 1.11 -13.94 6.18
C GLY A 375 0.30 -12.68 6.50
N GLY A 376 0.94 -11.72 7.17
CA GLY A 376 0.31 -10.43 7.50
C GLY A 376 0.52 -9.39 6.40
N ARG A 377 0.07 -8.15 6.65
CA ARG A 377 0.21 -7.01 5.73
C ARG A 377 1.65 -6.47 5.56
N GLY A 378 2.64 -7.32 5.85
CA GLY A 378 4.08 -7.08 5.82
C GLY A 378 4.82 -8.42 5.78
N THR A 379 4.43 -9.28 4.83
CA THR A 379 5.00 -10.64 4.64
C THR A 379 5.04 -10.99 3.14
N SER A 380 5.27 -10.00 2.28
CA SER A 380 5.12 -10.15 0.83
C SER A 380 6.37 -10.69 0.13
N GLY A 381 6.28 -11.88 -0.45
CA GLY A 381 7.11 -12.28 -1.59
C GLY A 381 8.56 -12.68 -1.28
N SER A 382 8.78 -13.57 -0.31
CA SER A 382 10.11 -14.16 -0.07
C SER A 382 10.02 -15.58 0.52
N VAL A 383 10.06 -16.58 -0.38
CA VAL A 383 10.28 -18.00 -0.02
C VAL A 383 11.77 -18.28 0.26
N ASP A 384 12.67 -17.45 -0.28
CA ASP A 384 14.09 -17.43 0.10
C ASP A 384 14.33 -16.50 1.31
N THR A 385 15.42 -16.74 2.02
CA THR A 385 15.94 -15.96 3.15
C THR A 385 16.51 -14.58 2.77
N ARG A 386 16.45 -14.22 1.49
CA ARG A 386 16.91 -12.94 0.92
C ARG A 386 15.72 -12.27 0.25
N SER A 387 15.50 -10.98 0.52
CA SER A 387 14.56 -10.18 -0.27
C SER A 387 15.21 -9.86 -1.61
N VAL A 388 14.67 -10.42 -2.69
CA VAL A 388 15.20 -10.35 -4.07
C VAL A 388 14.36 -9.36 -4.88
N VAL A 389 14.96 -8.30 -5.41
CA VAL A 389 14.24 -7.35 -6.27
C VAL A 389 14.23 -7.85 -7.70
N SER A 390 13.33 -8.77 -7.99
CA SER A 390 13.15 -9.35 -9.32
C SER A 390 12.69 -8.33 -10.37
N LYS A 391 12.77 -8.73 -11.66
CA LYS A 391 12.19 -7.96 -12.76
C LYS A 391 10.67 -7.80 -12.65
N MET A 392 9.94 -8.75 -12.03
CA MET A 392 8.50 -8.58 -11.77
C MET A 392 8.23 -7.45 -10.76
N THR A 393 9.06 -7.34 -9.71
CA THR A 393 8.95 -6.30 -8.68
C THR A 393 9.17 -4.90 -9.27
N LEU A 394 10.18 -4.74 -10.14
CA LEU A 394 10.39 -3.49 -10.87
C LEU A 394 9.29 -3.23 -11.92
N ALA A 395 8.78 -4.26 -12.58
CA ALA A 395 7.70 -4.13 -13.56
C ALA A 395 6.38 -3.66 -12.93
N LEU A 396 6.08 -4.09 -11.70
CA LEU A 396 4.92 -3.62 -10.95
C LEU A 396 5.01 -2.12 -10.64
N LEU A 397 6.21 -1.62 -10.32
CA LEU A 397 6.45 -0.19 -10.18
C LEU A 397 6.34 0.55 -11.52
N GLU A 398 6.80 0.00 -12.65
CA GLU A 398 6.59 0.65 -13.96
C GLU A 398 5.11 0.66 -14.38
N ASP A 399 4.38 -0.45 -14.19
CA ASP A 399 2.96 -0.58 -14.54
C ASP A 399 2.03 0.28 -13.67
N SER A 400 2.51 0.85 -12.56
CA SER A 400 1.84 1.94 -11.85
C SER A 400 1.66 3.21 -12.69
N GLY A 401 2.43 3.35 -13.78
CA GLY A 401 2.51 4.52 -14.64
C GLY A 401 3.44 5.62 -14.11
N TRP A 402 3.73 5.62 -12.80
CA TRP A 402 4.52 6.64 -12.12
C TRP A 402 6.01 6.57 -12.47
N TYR A 403 6.58 5.37 -12.44
CA TYR A 403 8.01 5.14 -12.66
C TYR A 403 8.33 4.67 -14.09
N HIS A 404 9.62 4.52 -14.39
CA HIS A 404 10.17 3.72 -15.47
C HIS A 404 11.32 2.95 -14.86
N ALA A 405 11.31 1.63 -15.00
CA ALA A 405 12.26 0.74 -14.35
C ALA A 405 13.58 0.65 -15.13
N ASN A 406 14.68 0.55 -14.40
CA ASN A 406 15.95 0.10 -14.95
C ASN A 406 16.12 -1.40 -14.63
N TYR A 407 15.64 -2.26 -15.54
CA TYR A 407 15.70 -3.72 -15.38
C TYR A 407 17.13 -4.31 -15.34
N SER A 408 18.19 -3.51 -15.48
CA SER A 408 19.57 -3.94 -15.18
C SER A 408 19.89 -3.92 -13.68
N MET A 409 19.06 -3.26 -12.86
CA MET A 409 19.18 -3.21 -11.39
C MET A 409 18.40 -4.34 -10.70
N ALA A 410 17.70 -5.18 -11.46
CA ALA A 410 16.97 -6.32 -10.92
C ALA A 410 17.92 -7.46 -10.55
N ASP A 411 17.72 -8.03 -9.37
CA ASP A 411 18.38 -9.26 -8.94
C ASP A 411 17.93 -10.46 -9.80
N HIS A 412 18.79 -11.48 -9.89
CA HIS A 412 18.36 -12.77 -10.44
C HIS A 412 17.56 -13.55 -9.41
N LEU A 413 16.41 -14.08 -9.81
CA LEU A 413 15.57 -14.95 -9.01
C LEU A 413 15.72 -16.38 -9.56
N ASP A 414 16.32 -17.27 -8.78
CA ASP A 414 16.49 -18.67 -9.19
C ASP A 414 15.15 -19.45 -9.14
N TRP A 415 14.22 -19.05 -8.27
CA TRP A 415 13.02 -19.83 -7.96
C TRP A 415 12.00 -19.83 -9.10
N GLY A 416 11.71 -21.01 -9.64
CA GLY A 416 10.76 -21.21 -10.74
C GLY A 416 11.32 -20.84 -12.12
N TRP A 417 12.59 -20.45 -12.23
CA TRP A 417 13.21 -20.07 -13.50
C TRP A 417 13.08 -21.20 -14.54
N ASN A 418 12.47 -20.87 -15.69
CA ASN A 418 12.20 -21.77 -16.82
C ASN A 418 11.50 -23.11 -16.47
N GLN A 419 10.67 -23.17 -15.42
CA GLN A 419 9.94 -24.40 -15.04
C GLN A 419 8.64 -24.65 -15.85
N GLY A 420 8.24 -23.71 -16.72
CA GLY A 420 7.08 -23.79 -17.61
C GLY A 420 5.73 -23.50 -16.94
N THR A 421 4.69 -23.35 -17.77
CA THR A 421 3.32 -23.01 -17.34
C THR A 421 2.73 -23.99 -16.32
N GLU A 422 3.17 -25.26 -16.31
CA GLU A 422 2.73 -26.25 -15.32
C GLU A 422 3.13 -25.86 -13.89
N PHE A 423 4.31 -25.25 -13.70
CA PHE A 423 4.83 -24.86 -12.38
C PHE A 423 3.94 -23.80 -11.69
N VAL A 424 3.48 -22.82 -12.47
CA VAL A 424 2.68 -21.68 -11.99
C VAL A 424 1.16 -21.88 -12.09
N THR A 425 0.68 -22.94 -12.75
CA THR A 425 -0.78 -23.21 -12.89
C THR A 425 -1.22 -24.57 -12.36
N SER A 426 -0.34 -25.35 -11.73
CA SER A 426 -0.68 -26.65 -11.12
C SER A 426 -0.27 -26.68 -9.66
N PRO A 427 -0.95 -27.48 -8.80
CA PRO A 427 -0.50 -27.68 -7.44
C PRO A 427 0.91 -28.29 -7.40
N CYS A 428 1.67 -27.98 -6.36
CA CYS A 428 3.07 -28.39 -6.23
C CYS A 428 3.30 -29.91 -6.08
N ASN A 429 2.24 -30.71 -5.95
CA ASN A 429 2.32 -32.16 -6.11
C ASN A 429 2.68 -32.60 -7.55
N HIS A 430 2.60 -31.71 -8.55
CA HIS A 430 3.02 -31.95 -9.94
C HIS A 430 4.40 -31.36 -10.27
N TRP A 431 5.01 -30.58 -9.36
CA TRP A 431 6.36 -30.05 -9.54
C TRP A 431 7.43 -31.16 -9.62
N LYS A 432 8.54 -30.86 -10.28
CA LYS A 432 9.57 -31.81 -10.71
C LYS A 432 10.94 -31.40 -10.17
N GLY A 433 11.88 -32.35 -10.09
CA GLY A 433 13.25 -32.08 -9.62
C GLY A 433 13.30 -31.53 -8.19
N ALA A 434 14.26 -30.64 -7.93
CA ALA A 434 14.52 -30.11 -6.58
C ALA A 434 13.41 -29.22 -5.98
N TYR A 435 12.46 -28.76 -6.81
CA TYR A 435 11.25 -28.07 -6.35
C TYR A 435 10.27 -28.98 -5.61
N ARG A 436 10.44 -30.32 -5.65
CA ARG A 436 9.55 -31.24 -4.95
C ARG A 436 10.29 -32.39 -4.26
N CYS A 437 9.89 -32.67 -3.03
CA CYS A 437 10.32 -33.83 -2.25
C CYS A 437 9.11 -34.52 -1.59
N ASN A 438 9.20 -35.82 -1.31
CA ASN A 438 8.06 -36.62 -0.83
C ASN A 438 8.38 -37.54 0.36
N THR A 439 9.62 -37.54 0.85
CA THR A 439 10.06 -38.34 1.99
C THR A 439 11.12 -37.60 2.79
N THR A 440 11.10 -37.75 4.12
CA THR A 440 12.12 -37.24 5.04
C THR A 440 13.39 -38.11 5.06
N GLN A 441 13.37 -39.28 4.41
CA GLN A 441 14.46 -40.25 4.43
C GLN A 441 15.58 -39.98 3.40
N LEU A 442 15.37 -39.01 2.50
CA LEU A 442 16.32 -38.66 1.45
C LEU A 442 16.77 -37.20 1.63
N SER A 443 18.08 -36.96 1.61
CA SER A 443 18.62 -35.64 1.31
C SER A 443 18.53 -35.39 -0.20
N GLY A 444 18.55 -34.11 -0.57
CA GLY A 444 18.58 -33.65 -1.95
C GLY A 444 19.57 -32.51 -2.13
N CYS A 445 19.47 -31.84 -3.25
CA CYS A 445 20.08 -30.53 -3.48
C CYS A 445 18.97 -29.47 -3.46
N THR A 446 19.30 -28.25 -3.04
CA THR A 446 18.41 -27.09 -3.22
C THR A 446 18.12 -26.85 -4.70
N TYR A 447 17.05 -26.12 -5.00
CA TYR A 447 16.64 -25.80 -6.38
C TYR A 447 17.74 -25.09 -7.17
N ASN A 448 18.42 -24.11 -6.56
CA ASN A 448 19.59 -23.42 -7.11
C ASN A 448 20.93 -24.19 -6.98
N LYS A 449 20.90 -25.41 -6.43
CA LYS A 449 22.04 -26.29 -6.16
C LYS A 449 23.16 -25.68 -5.30
N GLU A 450 22.93 -24.59 -4.59
CA GLU A 450 23.97 -23.99 -3.73
C GLU A 450 24.26 -24.80 -2.46
N ALA A 451 23.34 -25.67 -2.04
CA ALA A 451 23.50 -26.48 -0.84
C ALA A 451 22.94 -27.91 -0.98
N GLU A 452 23.48 -28.82 -0.18
CA GLU A 452 22.76 -30.01 0.26
C GLU A 452 21.56 -29.61 1.12
N GLY A 453 20.45 -30.33 0.97
CA GLY A 453 19.21 -30.04 1.67
C GLY A 453 18.41 -31.27 2.08
N TYR A 454 17.35 -31.03 2.85
CA TYR A 454 16.40 -32.04 3.34
C TYR A 454 14.96 -31.68 2.96
N CYS A 455 14.05 -32.63 3.14
CA CYS A 455 12.63 -32.44 2.93
C CYS A 455 11.90 -32.14 4.26
N PRO A 456 11.46 -30.90 4.54
CA PRO A 456 10.80 -30.53 5.78
C PRO A 456 9.31 -30.92 5.75
N ILE A 457 9.01 -32.21 5.90
CA ILE A 457 7.63 -32.71 6.00
C ILE A 457 7.17 -32.67 7.46
N VAL A 458 6.13 -31.87 7.73
CA VAL A 458 5.50 -31.71 9.04
C VAL A 458 4.22 -32.54 9.11
N SER A 459 3.88 -33.04 10.30
CA SER A 459 2.58 -33.63 10.60
C SER A 459 1.84 -32.72 11.58
N TYR A 460 0.68 -32.22 11.19
CA TYR A 460 -0.11 -31.24 11.94
C TYR A 460 -1.12 -31.94 12.87
N ASN A 461 -1.56 -31.21 13.90
CA ASN A 461 -2.53 -31.73 14.90
C ASN A 461 -3.97 -31.85 14.37
N GLY A 462 -4.21 -31.47 13.12
CA GLY A 462 -5.48 -31.60 12.41
C GLY A 462 -5.23 -31.56 10.89
N ASP A 463 -6.26 -31.84 10.11
CA ASP A 463 -6.16 -31.89 8.64
C ASP A 463 -5.86 -30.50 8.05
N LEU A 464 -5.02 -30.48 7.01
CA LEU A 464 -4.77 -29.31 6.19
C LEU A 464 -5.99 -28.97 5.31
N PRO A 465 -6.13 -27.72 4.82
CA PRO A 465 -7.13 -27.38 3.80
C PRO A 465 -7.04 -28.32 2.59
N LYS A 466 -8.16 -28.69 1.96
CA LYS A 466 -8.20 -29.68 0.87
C LYS A 466 -7.23 -29.37 -0.30
N TRP A 467 -7.03 -28.09 -0.60
CA TRP A 467 -6.11 -27.61 -1.63
C TRP A 467 -4.61 -27.77 -1.26
N ALA A 468 -4.29 -27.96 0.02
CA ALA A 468 -2.95 -28.20 0.56
C ALA A 468 -2.65 -29.68 0.89
N GLN A 469 -3.57 -30.60 0.60
CA GLN A 469 -3.42 -32.03 0.93
C GLN A 469 -2.61 -32.78 -0.14
N TYR A 470 -1.30 -32.55 -0.18
CA TYR A 470 -0.39 -33.16 -1.16
C TYR A 470 0.07 -34.59 -0.82
N PHE A 471 -0.33 -35.12 0.34
CA PHE A 471 0.08 -36.42 0.87
C PHE A 471 -1.12 -37.34 1.13
N PRO A 472 -0.94 -38.67 1.15
CA PRO A 472 -2.00 -39.63 1.51
C PRO A 472 -2.52 -39.49 2.95
N GLN A 473 -1.85 -38.70 3.80
CA GLN A 473 -2.34 -38.31 5.11
C GLN A 473 -2.74 -36.82 5.07
N ALA A 474 -4.02 -36.53 5.31
CA ALA A 474 -4.60 -35.19 5.20
C ALA A 474 -3.97 -34.15 6.15
N ASN A 475 -3.29 -34.59 7.21
CA ASN A 475 -2.58 -33.74 8.16
C ASN A 475 -1.07 -33.57 7.87
N LYS A 476 -0.58 -33.92 6.67
CA LYS A 476 0.84 -33.77 6.30
C LYS A 476 1.06 -32.80 5.14
N GLY A 477 2.09 -31.98 5.30
CA GLY A 477 2.54 -30.99 4.31
C GLY A 477 3.93 -30.46 4.64
N GLY A 478 4.35 -29.44 3.92
CA GLY A 478 5.58 -28.69 4.15
C GLY A 478 5.43 -27.68 5.28
N GLN A 479 6.55 -27.26 5.86
CA GLN A 479 6.59 -26.45 7.08
C GLN A 479 5.99 -25.03 6.94
N SER A 480 6.03 -24.42 5.75
CA SER A 480 5.61 -23.03 5.53
C SER A 480 4.24 -22.92 4.87
N SER A 481 3.36 -22.13 5.47
CA SER A 481 2.07 -21.74 4.87
C SER A 481 2.21 -20.69 3.75
N LEU A 482 3.32 -19.95 3.69
CA LEU A 482 3.62 -19.01 2.59
C LEU A 482 4.00 -19.75 1.30
N ALA A 483 4.53 -20.97 1.44
CA ALA A 483 4.77 -21.87 0.32
C ALA A 483 3.65 -22.90 0.19
N ASP A 484 2.39 -22.55 0.49
CA ASP A 484 1.19 -23.39 0.38
C ASP A 484 1.23 -24.76 1.07
N TYR A 485 2.12 -24.97 2.06
CA TYR A 485 2.47 -26.30 2.60
C TYR A 485 3.06 -27.26 1.55
N CYS A 486 3.68 -26.73 0.50
CA CYS A 486 4.48 -27.46 -0.48
C CYS A 486 5.80 -27.97 0.13
N THR A 487 6.24 -29.13 -0.35
CA THR A 487 7.44 -29.83 0.15
C THR A 487 8.53 -29.80 -0.91
N TYR A 488 9.54 -28.95 -0.70
CA TYR A 488 10.72 -28.76 -1.54
C TYR A 488 12.01 -28.93 -0.71
N PHE A 489 13.17 -29.05 -1.36
CA PHE A 489 14.43 -29.21 -0.63
C PHE A 489 14.93 -27.89 -0.04
N VAL A 490 14.96 -27.82 1.29
CA VAL A 490 15.52 -26.71 2.08
C VAL A 490 16.96 -27.03 2.47
N ALA A 491 17.86 -26.05 2.40
CA ALA A 491 19.26 -26.23 2.76
C ALA A 491 19.44 -26.68 4.22
N TYR A 492 20.43 -27.55 4.47
CA TYR A 492 20.95 -27.70 5.84
C TYR A 492 21.75 -26.45 6.22
N SER A 493 21.78 -26.11 7.51
CA SER A 493 22.57 -24.97 8.03
C SER A 493 24.09 -25.13 7.86
N ASP A 494 24.58 -26.36 7.72
CA ASP A 494 25.95 -26.73 7.34
C ASP A 494 26.05 -27.27 5.89
N GLY A 495 24.96 -27.24 5.13
CA GLY A 495 24.83 -27.87 3.81
C GLY A 495 25.43 -27.09 2.65
N SER A 496 25.92 -25.86 2.89
CA SER A 496 26.44 -24.99 1.82
C SER A 496 27.56 -25.68 1.04
N CYS A 497 27.43 -25.69 -0.29
CA CYS A 497 28.50 -26.06 -1.20
C CYS A 497 29.36 -24.86 -1.62
N THR A 498 28.82 -23.64 -1.53
CA THR A 498 29.46 -22.41 -2.04
C THR A 498 30.43 -21.78 -1.04
N ASP A 499 30.26 -22.04 0.26
CA ASP A 499 31.17 -21.54 1.30
C ASP A 499 32.33 -22.50 1.57
N THR A 500 33.57 -21.98 1.54
CA THR A 500 34.77 -22.72 1.95
C THR A 500 34.87 -22.90 3.46
N ASN A 501 34.17 -22.07 4.24
CA ASN A 501 34.16 -22.06 5.70
C ASN A 501 32.94 -22.79 6.29
N SER A 502 32.15 -23.48 5.46
CA SER A 502 31.00 -24.26 5.92
C SER A 502 31.40 -25.21 7.06
N ALA A 503 30.54 -25.33 8.08
CA ALA A 503 30.80 -26.16 9.26
C ALA A 503 31.02 -27.65 8.93
N ARG A 504 30.60 -28.11 7.74
CA ARG A 504 30.77 -29.47 7.24
C ARG A 504 31.92 -29.58 6.23
N ALA A 505 33.00 -30.23 6.66
CA ALA A 505 34.18 -30.49 5.84
C ALA A 505 33.89 -31.43 4.64
N PRO A 506 34.58 -31.27 3.49
CA PRO A 506 34.39 -32.12 2.31
C PRO A 506 34.88 -33.56 2.46
N ASP A 507 34.02 -34.50 2.09
CA ASP A 507 34.32 -35.93 2.11
C ASP A 507 35.19 -36.36 0.91
N ARG A 508 36.49 -36.57 1.18
CA ARG A 508 37.50 -37.03 0.23
C ARG A 508 37.28 -38.47 -0.26
N MET A 509 36.41 -39.25 0.40
CA MET A 509 36.01 -40.60 -0.04
C MET A 509 34.88 -40.55 -1.06
N LEU A 510 34.06 -39.48 -1.06
CA LEU A 510 33.05 -39.21 -2.10
C LEU A 510 33.62 -38.31 -3.22
N GLY A 511 34.75 -37.64 -2.95
CA GLY A 511 35.43 -36.77 -3.91
C GLY A 511 34.94 -35.32 -3.90
N GLU A 512 34.31 -34.89 -2.80
CA GLU A 512 33.71 -33.56 -2.65
C GLU A 512 34.75 -32.43 -2.61
N VAL A 513 34.32 -31.24 -3.04
CA VAL A 513 35.00 -29.96 -2.85
C VAL A 513 33.96 -28.86 -2.60
N ARG A 514 34.19 -27.98 -1.62
CA ARG A 514 33.34 -26.79 -1.33
C ARG A 514 34.07 -25.48 -1.68
N GLY A 515 33.31 -24.43 -1.99
CA GLY A 515 33.79 -23.10 -2.42
C GLY A 515 32.94 -22.52 -3.55
N SER A 516 33.19 -21.26 -3.96
CA SER A 516 32.29 -20.47 -4.83
C SER A 516 31.83 -21.19 -6.11
N ASN A 517 32.73 -21.97 -6.72
CA ASN A 517 32.52 -22.68 -7.97
C ASN A 517 32.03 -24.13 -7.75
N SER A 518 31.64 -24.50 -6.53
CA SER A 518 31.02 -25.79 -6.22
C SER A 518 29.50 -25.69 -6.14
N ARG A 519 28.82 -26.77 -6.51
CA ARG A 519 27.37 -26.93 -6.44
C ARG A 519 27.02 -28.35 -6.01
N CYS A 520 25.85 -28.50 -5.42
CA CYS A 520 25.30 -29.79 -5.00
C CYS A 520 24.86 -30.59 -6.24
N MET A 521 25.27 -31.86 -6.29
CA MET A 521 24.87 -32.80 -7.33
C MET A 521 24.57 -34.17 -6.70
N THR A 522 23.59 -34.88 -7.28
CA THR A 522 23.28 -36.26 -6.87
C THR A 522 24.43 -37.19 -7.28
N SER A 523 24.91 -37.99 -6.32
CA SER A 523 26.14 -38.77 -6.46
C SER A 523 26.09 -40.09 -5.69
N SER A 524 26.39 -41.18 -6.41
CA SER A 524 26.69 -42.49 -5.85
C SER A 524 28.21 -42.76 -5.76
N LEU A 525 29.06 -41.76 -6.03
CA LEU A 525 30.51 -41.91 -6.04
C LEU A 525 31.06 -42.34 -4.68
N VAL A 526 31.94 -43.35 -4.69
CA VAL A 526 32.73 -43.81 -3.54
C VAL A 526 34.12 -44.21 -4.05
N ARG A 527 35.20 -43.70 -3.45
CA ARG A 527 36.57 -44.03 -3.87
C ARG A 527 36.80 -45.54 -3.85
N THR A 528 37.37 -46.09 -4.93
CA THR A 528 37.57 -47.53 -5.09
C THR A 528 38.39 -48.11 -3.94
N GLY A 529 37.90 -49.19 -3.34
CA GLY A 529 38.44 -49.79 -2.11
C GLY A 529 37.63 -49.46 -0.85
N PHE A 530 36.73 -48.48 -0.89
CA PHE A 530 35.80 -48.14 0.18
C PHE A 530 34.36 -48.54 -0.18
N VAL A 531 33.50 -48.70 0.84
CA VAL A 531 32.08 -49.05 0.71
C VAL A 531 31.26 -48.05 1.51
N ARG A 532 30.19 -47.49 0.92
CA ARG A 532 29.28 -46.56 1.61
C ARG A 532 28.42 -47.33 2.62
N GLY A 533 28.34 -46.84 3.85
CA GLY A 533 27.54 -47.46 4.91
C GLY A 533 26.01 -47.41 4.68
N SER A 534 25.55 -46.58 3.73
CA SER A 534 24.20 -46.60 3.19
C SER A 534 24.24 -46.89 1.69
N THR A 535 23.31 -47.70 1.21
CA THR A 535 23.11 -48.03 -0.22
C THR A 535 22.28 -47.01 -0.99
N THR A 536 21.77 -45.96 -0.33
CA THR A 536 21.04 -44.88 -1.00
C THR A 536 21.95 -44.04 -1.91
N GLN A 537 21.38 -43.59 -3.04
CA GLN A 537 21.94 -42.47 -3.80
C GLN A 537 22.04 -41.27 -2.84
N GLY A 538 23.21 -40.66 -2.75
CA GLY A 538 23.42 -39.47 -1.93
C GLY A 538 23.53 -38.23 -2.79
N ASN A 539 23.88 -37.13 -2.15
CA ASN A 539 24.31 -35.91 -2.83
C ASN A 539 25.70 -35.54 -2.31
N GLY A 540 26.31 -34.52 -2.90
CA GLY A 540 27.54 -33.93 -2.41
C GLY A 540 27.92 -32.68 -3.21
N CYS A 541 28.91 -31.95 -2.70
CA CYS A 541 29.38 -30.72 -3.31
C CYS A 541 30.53 -30.99 -4.29
N TYR A 542 30.36 -30.62 -5.57
CA TYR A 542 31.34 -30.82 -6.62
C TYR A 542 31.62 -29.53 -7.38
N GLN A 543 32.86 -29.34 -7.81
CA GLN A 543 33.26 -28.17 -8.59
C GLN A 543 32.67 -28.25 -10.00
N HIS A 544 32.29 -27.09 -10.55
CA HIS A 544 31.87 -26.93 -11.94
C HIS A 544 32.56 -25.72 -12.59
N ARG A 545 32.55 -25.70 -13.93
CA ARG A 545 32.85 -24.51 -14.74
C ARG A 545 32.13 -24.57 -16.08
N CYS A 546 31.95 -23.40 -16.68
CA CYS A 546 31.25 -23.21 -17.93
C CYS A 546 32.23 -22.70 -18.98
N THR A 547 32.46 -23.47 -20.03
CA THR A 547 33.51 -23.20 -21.04
C THR A 547 33.01 -23.57 -22.44
N ASN A 548 33.04 -22.61 -23.37
CA ASN A 548 32.66 -22.82 -24.78
C ASN A 548 31.29 -23.52 -24.96
N ASN A 549 30.27 -23.06 -24.23
CA ASN A 549 28.93 -23.66 -24.15
C ASN A 549 28.89 -25.13 -23.69
N THR A 550 29.91 -25.60 -22.98
CA THR A 550 29.89 -26.89 -22.26
C THR A 550 29.99 -26.68 -20.76
N LEU A 551 29.34 -27.56 -20.00
CA LEU A 551 29.45 -27.68 -18.56
C LEU A 551 30.53 -28.74 -18.27
N GLU A 552 31.56 -28.37 -17.52
CA GLU A 552 32.51 -29.34 -16.96
C GLU A 552 32.34 -29.44 -15.45
N VAL A 553 32.47 -30.64 -14.90
CA VAL A 553 32.44 -30.91 -13.46
C VAL A 553 33.68 -31.67 -13.00
N ALA A 554 34.09 -31.46 -11.77
CA ALA A 554 35.31 -32.03 -11.20
C ALA A 554 35.08 -32.87 -9.94
N VAL A 555 35.79 -34.01 -9.90
CA VAL A 555 35.88 -34.93 -8.77
C VAL A 555 37.37 -35.19 -8.53
N ASP A 556 37.86 -34.98 -7.30
CA ASP A 556 39.27 -35.21 -6.94
C ASP A 556 40.29 -34.47 -7.86
N GLY A 557 39.88 -33.31 -8.40
CA GLY A 557 40.67 -32.51 -9.37
C GLY A 557 40.62 -33.00 -10.82
N VAL A 558 40.01 -34.16 -11.10
CA VAL A 558 39.79 -34.66 -12.47
C VAL A 558 38.52 -34.02 -13.03
N TRP A 559 38.64 -33.31 -14.16
CA TRP A 559 37.54 -32.66 -14.86
C TRP A 559 36.93 -33.56 -15.93
N LYS A 560 35.60 -33.51 -16.10
CA LYS A 560 34.88 -34.15 -17.21
C LYS A 560 33.76 -33.27 -17.74
N VAL A 561 33.56 -33.32 -19.06
CA VAL A 561 32.48 -32.64 -19.78
C VAL A 561 31.15 -33.38 -19.54
N CYS A 562 30.13 -32.65 -19.12
CA CYS A 562 28.75 -33.11 -19.02
C CYS A 562 28.05 -33.09 -20.38
N ARG A 563 27.02 -33.91 -20.57
CA ARG A 563 26.10 -33.78 -21.71
C ARG A 563 25.24 -32.53 -21.53
N GLU A 564 24.83 -31.90 -22.62
CA GLU A 564 23.96 -30.72 -22.61
C GLU A 564 22.65 -30.95 -21.85
N SER A 565 22.04 -32.13 -22.04
CA SER A 565 20.85 -32.61 -21.33
C SER A 565 21.09 -33.12 -19.90
N GLY A 566 22.33 -33.07 -19.40
CA GLY A 566 22.74 -33.73 -18.16
C GLY A 566 22.80 -35.26 -18.29
N GLY A 567 22.97 -35.93 -17.15
CA GLY A 567 23.01 -37.39 -17.02
C GLY A 567 24.25 -37.95 -16.31
N PRO A 568 24.36 -39.27 -16.16
CA PRO A 568 25.41 -39.91 -15.38
C PRO A 568 26.80 -39.81 -16.02
N VAL A 569 27.81 -39.51 -15.18
CA VAL A 569 29.24 -39.48 -15.52
C VAL A 569 30.03 -40.23 -14.44
N GLN A 570 30.84 -41.21 -14.88
CA GLN A 570 31.70 -42.02 -14.00
C GLN A 570 33.12 -41.44 -13.93
N PHE A 571 33.81 -41.60 -12.79
CA PHE A 571 35.16 -41.08 -12.57
C PHE A 571 36.15 -42.21 -12.26
N SER A 572 37.36 -42.14 -12.83
CA SER A 572 38.41 -43.14 -12.62
C SER A 572 38.93 -43.12 -11.19
N GLY A 573 38.96 -44.27 -10.52
CA GLY A 573 39.30 -44.37 -9.10
C GLY A 573 38.11 -44.20 -8.15
N PHE A 574 36.89 -44.08 -8.69
CA PHE A 574 35.64 -44.09 -7.95
C PHE A 574 34.71 -45.17 -8.51
N ASN A 575 33.99 -45.84 -7.62
CA ASN A 575 32.85 -46.69 -7.92
C ASN A 575 31.58 -45.82 -7.92
N GLY A 576 30.59 -46.15 -8.76
CA GLY A 576 29.37 -45.35 -8.91
C GLY A 576 29.50 -44.21 -9.93
N GLU A 577 28.61 -43.23 -9.83
CA GLU A 577 28.44 -42.16 -10.81
C GLU A 577 27.99 -40.84 -10.17
N LEU A 578 28.40 -39.74 -10.81
CA LEU A 578 27.90 -38.39 -10.55
C LEU A 578 26.82 -38.09 -11.59
N ILE A 579 25.66 -37.58 -11.17
CA ILE A 579 24.64 -37.10 -12.10
C ILE A 579 24.97 -35.64 -12.44
N CYS A 580 25.52 -35.41 -13.64
CA CYS A 580 25.62 -34.05 -14.18
C CYS A 580 24.21 -33.47 -14.31
N PRO A 581 23.97 -32.24 -13.83
CA PRO A 581 22.79 -31.49 -14.26
C PRO A 581 22.91 -31.10 -15.75
N ALA A 582 21.81 -30.66 -16.33
CA ALA A 582 21.81 -30.08 -17.68
C ALA A 582 22.60 -28.77 -17.71
N TYR A 583 23.14 -28.42 -18.89
CA TYR A 583 23.96 -27.22 -19.08
C TYR A 583 23.25 -25.97 -18.54
N HIS A 584 21.95 -25.85 -18.80
CA HIS A 584 21.19 -24.67 -18.44
C HIS A 584 20.93 -24.51 -16.93
N GLU A 585 21.07 -25.58 -16.14
CA GLU A 585 20.86 -25.53 -14.68
C GLU A 585 22.04 -24.93 -13.92
N LEU A 586 23.20 -24.75 -14.58
CA LEU A 586 24.42 -24.20 -13.97
C LEU A 586 25.16 -23.16 -14.83
N CYS A 587 25.00 -23.17 -16.16
CA CYS A 587 25.80 -22.38 -17.09
C CYS A 587 25.00 -21.44 -18.01
N SER A 588 23.67 -21.41 -17.92
CA SER A 588 22.83 -20.52 -18.73
C SER A 588 22.44 -19.24 -18.00
N GLY A 589 23.06 -18.13 -18.40
CA GLY A 589 22.40 -16.82 -18.40
C GLY A 589 21.54 -16.56 -19.65
N ALA A 590 21.42 -17.55 -20.55
CA ALA A 590 20.72 -17.47 -21.83
C ALA A 590 19.68 -18.59 -21.96
N PRO A 591 18.50 -18.32 -22.57
CA PRO A 591 17.38 -19.26 -22.59
C PRO A 591 17.70 -20.54 -23.38
N VAL A 592 17.25 -21.67 -22.85
CA VAL A 592 16.99 -22.87 -23.66
C VAL A 592 15.90 -22.51 -24.68
N PRO A 593 15.90 -23.06 -25.92
CA PRO A 593 14.81 -22.83 -26.86
C PRO A 593 13.48 -23.41 -26.33
N ILE A 594 12.68 -22.57 -25.67
CA ILE A 594 11.35 -22.93 -25.18
C ILE A 594 10.38 -22.82 -26.35
N ILE A 595 9.58 -23.87 -26.57
CA ILE A 595 8.53 -23.89 -27.59
C ILE A 595 7.50 -22.81 -27.23
N GLY A 596 7.23 -21.89 -28.16
CA GLY A 596 6.39 -20.71 -27.92
C GLY A 596 7.15 -19.43 -27.52
N GLN A 597 8.49 -19.43 -27.54
CA GLN A 597 9.27 -18.21 -27.32
C GLN A 597 9.26 -17.29 -28.54
N CYS A 598 8.79 -16.05 -28.35
CA CYS A 598 8.54 -15.07 -29.40
C CYS A 598 9.82 -14.39 -29.95
N PRO A 599 9.82 -13.90 -31.21
CA PRO A 599 10.96 -13.20 -31.79
C PRO A 599 11.38 -11.99 -30.95
N GLY A 600 12.70 -11.84 -30.73
CA GLY A 600 13.27 -10.73 -29.98
C GLY A 600 12.79 -10.58 -28.52
N SER A 601 12.09 -11.58 -27.96
CA SER A 601 11.33 -11.43 -26.70
C SER A 601 10.37 -10.23 -26.74
N CYS A 602 9.73 -10.00 -27.90
CA CYS A 602 8.85 -8.86 -28.17
C CYS A 602 9.47 -7.49 -27.79
N SER A 603 10.81 -7.38 -27.85
CA SER A 603 11.59 -6.21 -27.41
C SER A 603 11.30 -5.74 -25.97
N PHE A 604 10.67 -6.58 -25.15
CA PHE A 604 10.02 -6.21 -23.87
C PHE A 604 9.00 -5.05 -23.97
N ASN A 605 8.41 -4.86 -25.16
CA ASN A 605 7.37 -3.86 -25.47
C ASN A 605 6.03 -4.51 -25.87
N GLY A 606 5.82 -5.77 -25.52
CA GLY A 606 4.62 -6.55 -25.80
C GLY A 606 4.62 -7.85 -25.02
N ASP A 607 3.45 -8.43 -24.79
CA ASP A 607 3.37 -9.74 -24.16
C ASP A 607 3.66 -10.86 -25.17
N CYS A 608 4.29 -11.94 -24.71
CA CYS A 608 4.64 -13.10 -25.54
C CYS A 608 3.66 -14.25 -25.25
N ILE A 609 2.81 -14.55 -26.23
CA ILE A 609 1.70 -15.52 -26.13
C ILE A 609 1.83 -16.57 -27.25
N ASP A 610 2.14 -17.81 -26.85
CA ASP A 610 2.23 -19.01 -27.69
C ASP A 610 3.07 -18.87 -28.99
N GLY A 611 3.98 -17.90 -29.02
CA GLY A 611 4.90 -17.58 -30.12
C GLY A 611 4.65 -16.22 -30.81
N GLU A 612 3.51 -15.58 -30.55
CA GLU A 612 3.11 -14.29 -31.11
C GLU A 612 3.32 -13.13 -30.11
N CYS A 613 3.66 -11.94 -30.63
CA CYS A 613 3.93 -10.74 -29.84
C CYS A 613 2.73 -9.79 -29.80
N HIS A 614 2.06 -9.72 -28.66
CA HIS A 614 0.93 -8.81 -28.42
C HIS A 614 1.46 -7.45 -27.91
N CYS A 615 1.80 -6.56 -28.84
CA CYS A 615 2.47 -5.29 -28.55
C CYS A 615 1.66 -4.34 -27.65
N PHE A 616 2.35 -3.67 -26.73
CA PHE A 616 1.78 -2.62 -25.89
C PHE A 616 1.45 -1.36 -26.72
N LEU A 617 0.58 -0.49 -26.18
CA LEU A 617 0.10 0.70 -26.88
C LEU A 617 1.26 1.59 -27.34
N GLY A 618 1.32 1.88 -28.64
CA GLY A 618 2.39 2.67 -29.27
C GLY A 618 3.54 1.87 -29.86
N PHE A 619 3.51 0.54 -29.73
CA PHE A 619 4.45 -0.40 -30.35
C PHE A 619 3.77 -1.30 -31.37
N HIS A 620 4.52 -1.76 -32.36
CA HIS A 620 4.05 -2.61 -33.45
C HIS A 620 5.21 -3.33 -34.16
N GLY A 621 4.87 -4.18 -35.14
CA GLY A 621 5.81 -5.08 -35.80
C GLY A 621 5.98 -6.40 -35.05
N ASP A 622 6.46 -7.42 -35.75
CA ASP A 622 6.48 -8.83 -35.30
C ASP A 622 7.24 -9.07 -33.98
N ASP A 623 8.14 -8.16 -33.61
CA ASP A 623 8.95 -8.17 -32.38
C ASP A 623 8.71 -6.94 -31.47
N CYS A 624 7.65 -6.15 -31.73
CA CYS A 624 7.32 -4.89 -31.05
C CYS A 624 8.47 -3.87 -30.95
N SER A 625 9.48 -3.93 -31.82
CA SER A 625 10.60 -2.97 -31.84
C SER A 625 10.20 -1.59 -32.38
N GLN A 626 9.16 -1.52 -33.21
CA GLN A 626 8.79 -0.33 -33.97
C GLN A 626 7.78 0.51 -33.17
N ARG A 627 8.00 1.83 -33.09
CA ARG A 627 7.06 2.77 -32.42
C ARG A 627 6.24 3.58 -33.41
N SER A 628 4.99 3.86 -33.07
CA SER A 628 4.13 4.79 -33.79
C SER A 628 3.21 5.55 -32.84
N CYS A 629 2.92 6.82 -33.15
CA CYS A 629 2.08 7.68 -32.34
C CYS A 629 0.63 7.14 -32.32
N PRO A 630 0.12 6.62 -31.18
CA PRO A 630 -1.19 5.99 -31.19
C PRO A 630 -2.26 7.04 -31.48
N ARG A 631 -3.23 6.69 -32.35
CA ARG A 631 -4.30 7.59 -32.81
C ARG A 631 -3.82 8.97 -33.31
N ASN A 632 -2.58 9.08 -33.82
CA ASN A 632 -1.96 10.36 -34.18
C ASN A 632 -2.05 11.42 -33.05
N CYS A 633 -1.74 11.01 -31.82
CA CYS A 633 -1.82 11.84 -30.61
C CYS A 633 -3.22 12.40 -30.32
N SER A 634 -4.26 11.68 -30.76
CA SER A 634 -5.68 11.97 -30.54
C SER A 634 -6.11 13.40 -30.91
N GLU A 635 -5.43 14.03 -31.87
CA GLU A 635 -5.65 15.43 -32.29
C GLU A 635 -5.42 16.46 -31.15
N HIS A 636 -4.69 16.07 -30.10
CA HIS A 636 -4.34 16.87 -28.91
C HIS A 636 -2.82 16.84 -28.65
N GLY A 637 -2.03 16.78 -29.72
CA GLY A 637 -0.59 16.81 -29.67
C GLY A 637 0.08 16.62 -31.03
N THR A 638 1.39 16.80 -31.07
CA THR A 638 2.21 16.59 -32.27
C THR A 638 2.95 15.25 -32.19
N CYS A 639 2.85 14.45 -33.25
CA CYS A 639 3.61 13.21 -33.40
C CYS A 639 5.06 13.49 -33.81
N HIS A 640 6.04 12.95 -33.08
CA HIS A 640 7.47 13.05 -33.39
C HIS A 640 7.97 11.86 -34.23
N PRO A 641 9.07 12.01 -35.01
CA PRO A 641 9.60 10.95 -35.88
C PRO A 641 10.06 9.66 -35.17
N ASN A 642 10.16 9.66 -33.83
CA ASN A 642 10.46 8.50 -33.00
C ASN A 642 9.20 7.75 -32.50
N GLY A 643 8.00 8.13 -32.98
CA GLY A 643 6.72 7.56 -32.57
C GLY A 643 6.21 8.04 -31.21
N ALA A 644 6.81 9.07 -30.62
CA ALA A 644 6.35 9.67 -29.37
C ALA A 644 5.42 10.87 -29.61
N CYS A 645 4.37 11.01 -28.80
CA CYS A 645 3.49 12.17 -28.81
C CYS A 645 3.99 13.26 -27.86
N GLN A 646 4.03 14.50 -28.35
CA GLN A 646 4.13 15.70 -27.51
C GLN A 646 2.73 16.31 -27.38
N CYS A 647 2.15 16.25 -26.19
CA CYS A 647 0.78 16.69 -25.97
C CYS A 647 0.63 18.21 -25.89
N ASP A 648 -0.55 18.69 -26.27
CA ASP A 648 -0.97 20.07 -26.10
C ASP A 648 -1.28 20.38 -24.63
N SER A 649 -1.28 21.67 -24.27
CA SER A 649 -1.56 22.10 -22.90
C SER A 649 -2.99 21.73 -22.50
N GLY A 650 -3.12 20.98 -21.39
CA GLY A 650 -4.38 20.39 -20.95
C GLY A 650 -4.48 18.88 -21.13
N PHE A 651 -3.53 18.25 -21.85
CA PHE A 651 -3.59 16.83 -22.21
C PHE A 651 -2.34 16.04 -21.85
N ALA A 652 -2.51 14.73 -21.59
CA ALA A 652 -1.44 13.82 -21.22
C ALA A 652 -1.71 12.37 -21.65
N GLY A 653 -0.72 11.50 -21.40
CA GLY A 653 -0.73 10.10 -21.80
C GLY A 653 -0.03 9.85 -23.15
N ILE A 654 0.32 8.59 -23.44
CA ILE A 654 1.08 8.21 -24.65
C ILE A 654 0.41 8.60 -25.98
N ASP A 655 -0.91 8.82 -25.97
CA ASP A 655 -1.69 9.29 -27.11
C ASP A 655 -2.47 10.58 -26.85
N CYS A 656 -2.10 11.35 -25.81
CA CYS A 656 -2.65 12.67 -25.46
C CYS A 656 -4.18 12.73 -25.29
N SER A 657 -4.84 11.59 -25.07
CA SER A 657 -6.31 11.54 -24.95
C SER A 657 -6.88 11.81 -23.56
N THR A 658 -6.02 11.94 -22.55
CA THR A 658 -6.44 12.14 -21.16
C THR A 658 -6.30 13.61 -20.80
N ALA A 659 -7.40 14.25 -20.42
CA ALA A 659 -7.36 15.60 -19.89
C ALA A 659 -6.67 15.63 -18.51
N ILE A 660 -5.91 16.69 -18.24
CA ILE A 660 -5.33 16.96 -16.92
C ILE A 660 -6.26 17.88 -16.12
N CYS A 661 -6.19 17.79 -14.80
CA CYS A 661 -6.94 18.66 -13.89
C CYS A 661 -6.15 19.95 -13.61
N ASP A 662 -6.81 20.95 -13.03
CA ASP A 662 -6.12 22.11 -12.48
C ASP A 662 -5.19 21.70 -11.32
N GLU A 663 -4.09 22.43 -11.15
CA GLU A 663 -3.10 22.22 -10.08
C GLU A 663 -3.72 22.32 -8.68
N GLN A 664 -4.81 23.09 -8.53
CA GLN A 664 -5.65 23.15 -7.32
C GLN A 664 -6.11 21.75 -6.85
N CYS A 665 -6.29 20.79 -7.76
CA CYS A 665 -6.64 19.41 -7.43
C CYS A 665 -5.61 18.75 -6.48
N SER A 666 -4.31 18.97 -6.72
CA SER A 666 -3.25 18.43 -5.85
C SER A 666 -3.22 19.11 -4.48
N LEU A 667 -3.48 20.42 -4.43
CA LEU A 667 -3.38 21.23 -3.20
C LEU A 667 -4.45 20.87 -2.15
N HIS A 668 -5.57 20.29 -2.59
CA HIS A 668 -6.62 19.77 -1.71
C HIS A 668 -6.61 18.24 -1.58
N GLY A 669 -5.54 17.59 -2.07
CA GLY A 669 -5.34 16.15 -2.03
C GLY A 669 -6.45 15.38 -2.75
N GLY A 670 -6.81 15.84 -3.94
CA GLY A 670 -7.67 15.15 -4.89
C GLY A 670 -6.85 14.40 -5.95
N VAL A 671 -7.45 13.36 -6.51
CA VAL A 671 -6.89 12.49 -7.54
C VAL A 671 -7.53 12.84 -8.88
N CYS A 672 -6.72 13.12 -9.89
CA CYS A 672 -7.19 13.47 -11.22
C CYS A 672 -7.41 12.24 -12.10
N ASP A 673 -8.61 12.03 -12.63
CA ASP A 673 -8.87 11.06 -13.69
C ASP A 673 -9.58 11.74 -14.87
N ASN A 674 -8.88 11.85 -16.00
CA ASN A 674 -9.35 12.45 -17.24
C ASN A 674 -10.05 13.83 -17.08
N GLY A 675 -9.39 14.77 -16.40
CA GLY A 675 -9.87 16.14 -16.18
C GLY A 675 -10.92 16.29 -15.07
N VAL A 676 -11.40 15.18 -14.49
CA VAL A 676 -12.23 15.18 -13.29
C VAL A 676 -11.31 15.05 -12.07
N CYS A 677 -11.36 16.03 -11.17
CA CYS A 677 -10.72 15.92 -9.86
C CYS A 677 -11.68 15.22 -8.90
N GLU A 678 -11.34 14.00 -8.51
CA GLU A 678 -12.05 13.23 -7.48
C GLU A 678 -11.38 13.48 -6.11
N PHE A 679 -12.19 13.44 -5.04
CA PHE A 679 -11.69 13.46 -3.67
C PHE A 679 -12.31 12.27 -2.95
N ARG A 680 -11.51 11.34 -2.45
CA ARG A 680 -12.01 10.13 -1.76
C ARG A 680 -11.40 10.03 -0.37
N CYS A 681 -12.02 9.27 0.52
CA CYS A 681 -11.48 9.05 1.86
C CYS A 681 -10.38 7.99 1.82
N SER A 682 -10.59 6.93 1.04
CA SER A 682 -9.63 5.85 0.81
C SER A 682 -8.31 6.30 0.16
N ASP A 683 -8.26 7.49 -0.45
CA ASP A 683 -7.03 8.11 -0.95
C ASP A 683 -6.01 8.40 0.18
N TYR A 684 -6.50 8.54 1.42
CA TYR A 684 -5.72 8.84 2.64
C TYR A 684 -5.67 7.61 3.56
N ALA A 685 -4.47 7.20 3.99
CA ALA A 685 -4.31 6.02 4.83
C ALA A 685 -5.07 6.14 6.17
N GLY A 686 -5.94 5.18 6.47
CA GLY A 686 -6.74 5.11 7.70
C GLY A 686 -8.04 5.92 7.73
N TYR A 687 -8.30 6.75 6.70
CA TYR A 687 -9.53 7.53 6.59
C TYR A 687 -10.67 6.71 5.98
N THR A 688 -11.87 6.87 6.53
CA THR A 688 -13.11 6.31 5.99
C THR A 688 -14.26 7.31 6.19
N CYS A 689 -15.41 7.01 5.61
CA CYS A 689 -16.65 7.71 5.96
C CYS A 689 -17.17 7.20 7.31
N GLN A 690 -17.16 8.08 8.31
CA GLN A 690 -17.55 7.81 9.69
C GLN A 690 -18.84 8.58 10.03
N ASN A 691 -19.73 7.98 10.82
CA ASN A 691 -20.97 8.64 11.25
C ASN A 691 -20.64 9.81 12.19
N SER A 692 -21.31 10.95 12.08
CA SER A 692 -21.09 12.10 12.97
C SER A 692 -21.15 11.71 14.46
N SER A 693 -22.03 10.77 14.82
CA SER A 693 -22.20 10.27 16.19
C SER A 693 -20.99 9.53 16.78
N SER A 694 -20.10 8.94 15.98
CA SER A 694 -18.82 8.38 16.48
C SER A 694 -17.71 9.43 16.56
N LEU A 695 -17.78 10.50 15.76
CA LEU A 695 -16.78 11.56 15.71
C LEU A 695 -16.95 12.61 16.82
N LEU A 696 -18.20 13.00 17.10
CA LEU A 696 -18.53 14.09 18.03
C LEU A 696 -17.92 13.97 19.45
N PRO A 697 -17.77 12.77 20.07
CA PRO A 697 -17.14 12.64 21.38
C PRO A 697 -15.64 12.99 21.43
N SER A 698 -14.92 12.88 20.30
CA SER A 698 -13.48 13.18 20.20
C SER A 698 -13.16 14.60 19.71
N LEU A 699 -14.15 15.33 19.21
CA LEU A 699 -13.95 16.62 18.53
C LEU A 699 -14.27 17.81 19.45
N SER A 700 -13.21 18.38 20.03
CA SER A 700 -13.24 19.52 20.96
C SER A 700 -13.44 20.88 20.29
N ILE A 701 -13.00 21.03 19.03
CA ILE A 701 -13.05 22.27 18.25
C ILE A 701 -14.23 22.23 17.27
N CYS A 702 -14.38 21.17 16.49
CA CYS A 702 -15.40 21.06 15.44
C CYS A 702 -16.71 20.42 15.92
N GLY A 703 -16.79 19.92 17.16
CA GLY A 703 -17.99 19.27 17.70
C GLY A 703 -19.27 20.12 17.61
N ASP A 704 -19.20 21.41 17.92
CA ASP A 704 -20.34 22.36 17.80
C ASP A 704 -20.71 22.72 16.34
N VAL A 705 -19.79 22.49 15.40
CA VAL A 705 -20.00 22.68 13.95
C VAL A 705 -20.68 21.46 13.36
N LEU A 706 -20.22 20.26 13.72
CA LEU A 706 -20.69 18.97 13.20
C LEU A 706 -21.96 18.46 13.92
N ALA A 707 -22.24 18.91 15.14
CA ALA A 707 -23.46 18.56 15.88
C ALA A 707 -24.75 19.04 15.18
N GLN A 708 -24.64 19.97 14.22
CA GLN A 708 -25.74 20.41 13.37
C GLN A 708 -26.09 19.37 12.28
N ASP A 709 -25.23 18.37 12.09
CA ASP A 709 -25.39 17.25 11.15
C ASP A 709 -25.16 15.90 11.87
N ALA A 710 -25.80 15.70 13.02
CA ALA A 710 -25.62 14.52 13.87
C ALA A 710 -25.98 13.16 13.22
N PHE A 711 -26.60 13.17 12.03
CA PHE A 711 -26.96 11.99 11.23
C PHE A 711 -26.17 11.87 9.92
N GLY A 712 -25.22 12.78 9.67
CA GLY A 712 -24.34 12.74 8.51
C GLY A 712 -23.24 11.68 8.62
N GLN A 713 -22.50 11.54 7.51
CA GLN A 713 -21.23 10.83 7.46
C GLN A 713 -20.14 11.79 6.98
N HIS A 714 -18.98 11.73 7.61
CA HIS A 714 -17.84 12.58 7.31
C HIS A 714 -16.58 11.77 7.07
N CYS A 715 -15.73 12.29 6.20
CA CYS A 715 -14.41 11.78 5.94
C CYS A 715 -13.51 12.07 7.15
N ALA A 716 -13.08 11.00 7.82
CA ALA A 716 -12.32 11.09 9.05
C ALA A 716 -11.44 9.85 9.23
N PRO A 717 -10.34 9.94 10.02
CA PRO A 717 -9.66 8.76 10.53
C PRO A 717 -10.68 7.84 11.24
N SER A 718 -10.62 6.54 10.96
CA SER A 718 -11.41 5.55 11.73
C SER A 718 -10.89 5.40 13.16
N GLU A 719 -9.65 5.83 13.39
CA GLU A 719 -8.93 5.94 14.65
C GLU A 719 -9.33 7.22 15.42
N PRO A 720 -10.04 7.15 16.58
CA PRO A 720 -10.64 8.28 17.31
C PRO A 720 -9.69 9.36 17.87
N SER A 721 -8.43 9.31 17.49
CA SER A 721 -7.29 9.93 18.17
C SER A 721 -6.33 10.62 17.18
N ILE A 722 -6.07 10.00 16.02
CA ILE A 722 -5.67 10.75 14.80
C ILE A 722 -6.77 11.78 14.49
N LEU A 723 -8.04 11.43 14.76
CA LEU A 723 -9.17 12.37 14.77
C LEU A 723 -9.01 13.55 15.76
N GLN A 724 -8.30 13.37 16.87
CA GLN A 724 -8.01 14.45 17.83
C GLN A 724 -6.81 15.30 17.38
N GLN A 725 -5.77 14.68 16.79
CA GLN A 725 -4.70 15.41 16.08
C GLN A 725 -5.19 16.19 14.86
N LEU A 726 -6.25 15.72 14.18
CA LEU A 726 -6.89 16.40 13.05
C LEU A 726 -7.35 17.81 13.45
N GLU A 727 -7.84 17.99 14.67
CA GLU A 727 -8.22 19.32 15.18
C GLU A 727 -7.00 20.20 15.48
N SER A 728 -6.07 19.70 16.29
CA SER A 728 -4.94 20.49 16.77
C SER A 728 -3.98 20.91 15.66
N ALA A 729 -3.90 20.13 14.58
CA ALA A 729 -2.86 20.28 13.58
C ALA A 729 -3.33 20.24 12.11
N VAL A 730 -4.63 20.08 11.81
CA VAL A 730 -5.20 20.38 10.47
C VAL A 730 -6.24 21.49 10.52
N VAL A 731 -7.27 21.33 11.37
CA VAL A 731 -8.30 22.37 11.56
C VAL A 731 -7.67 23.67 12.06
N MET A 732 -6.80 23.62 13.07
CA MET A 732 -6.22 24.83 13.66
C MET A 732 -5.26 25.58 12.73
N PRO A 733 -4.36 24.95 11.95
CA PRO A 733 -3.64 25.65 10.88
C PRO A 733 -4.55 26.27 9.81
N ASN A 734 -5.60 25.57 9.38
CA ASN A 734 -6.56 26.13 8.43
C ASN A 734 -7.36 27.31 9.02
N TYR A 735 -7.75 27.24 10.29
CA TYR A 735 -8.34 28.36 11.03
C TYR A 735 -7.37 29.55 11.14
N ASN A 736 -6.11 29.29 11.47
CA ASN A 736 -5.08 30.33 11.57
C ASN A 736 -4.79 31.01 10.22
N ARG A 737 -4.84 30.27 9.10
CA ARG A 737 -4.76 30.82 7.73
C ARG A 737 -5.98 31.70 7.40
N LEU A 738 -7.18 31.30 7.82
CA LEU A 738 -8.43 32.04 7.64
C LEU A 738 -8.60 33.23 8.61
N MET A 739 -7.73 33.39 9.60
CA MET A 739 -7.79 34.52 10.55
C MET A 739 -6.83 35.64 10.14
N PRO A 740 -7.32 36.83 9.71
CA PRO A 740 -6.49 37.88 9.11
C PRO A 740 -5.60 38.60 10.13
N GLY A 741 -4.41 38.03 10.39
CA GLY A 741 -3.41 38.51 11.34
C GLY A 741 -2.71 39.81 10.95
N GLY A 742 -3.40 40.95 10.98
CA GLY A 742 -2.75 42.27 10.94
C GLY A 742 -3.60 43.49 10.61
N ARG A 743 -4.85 43.36 10.13
CA ARG A 743 -5.68 44.52 9.70
C ARG A 743 -6.59 45.09 10.80
N MET A 744 -6.05 45.31 12.01
CA MET A 744 -6.74 46.12 13.02
C MET A 744 -6.61 47.62 12.72
N LEU A 745 -7.55 48.17 11.95
CA LEU A 745 -7.77 49.63 11.91
C LEU A 745 -9.26 50.05 11.96
N PHE A 746 -10.23 49.21 11.58
CA PHE A 746 -11.65 49.62 11.41
C PHE A 746 -12.76 48.63 11.84
N SER A 747 -12.50 47.64 12.71
CA SER A 747 -13.51 46.59 13.01
C SER A 747 -13.62 46.12 14.48
N ILE A 748 -13.59 47.06 15.44
CA ILE A 748 -13.69 46.78 16.90
C ILE A 748 -14.97 46.01 17.32
N LEU A 749 -16.00 45.95 16.47
CA LEU A 749 -17.26 45.25 16.73
C LEU A 749 -17.37 43.82 16.15
N ASN A 750 -16.43 43.37 15.29
CA ASN A 750 -16.69 42.21 14.41
C ASN A 750 -15.85 40.95 14.69
N ASN A 751 -14.85 40.99 15.58
CA ASN A 751 -13.91 39.87 15.81
C ASN A 751 -14.60 38.54 16.11
N GLY A 752 -15.66 38.52 16.94
CA GLY A 752 -16.35 37.29 17.30
C GLY A 752 -17.12 36.63 16.13
N HIS A 753 -17.65 37.42 15.20
CA HIS A 753 -18.36 36.89 14.03
C HIS A 753 -17.38 36.36 12.97
N CYS A 754 -16.29 37.09 12.70
CA CYS A 754 -15.25 36.59 11.81
C CYS A 754 -14.60 35.30 12.36
N ALA A 755 -14.23 35.27 13.65
CA ALA A 755 -13.68 34.06 14.27
C ALA A 755 -14.65 32.86 14.18
N ALA A 756 -15.94 33.06 14.46
CA ALA A 756 -16.94 32.00 14.32
C ALA A 756 -17.14 31.52 12.88
N ALA A 757 -17.00 32.40 11.88
CA ALA A 757 -17.09 32.04 10.46
C ALA A 757 -15.83 31.30 9.97
N ALA A 758 -14.64 31.81 10.30
CA ALA A 758 -13.36 31.16 10.02
C ALA A 758 -13.27 29.77 10.67
N LYS A 759 -13.75 29.61 11.91
CA LYS A 759 -13.83 28.31 12.60
C LYS A 759 -14.68 27.31 11.83
N ARG A 760 -15.91 27.69 11.43
CA ARG A 760 -16.79 26.80 10.66
C ARG A 760 -16.18 26.40 9.33
N LEU A 761 -15.63 27.36 8.59
CA LEU A 761 -15.01 27.10 7.30
C LEU A 761 -13.78 26.19 7.43
N ALA A 762 -12.92 26.40 8.44
CA ALA A 762 -11.80 25.52 8.74
C ALA A 762 -12.24 24.08 9.05
N CYS A 763 -13.30 23.91 9.86
CA CYS A 763 -13.89 22.60 10.14
C CYS A 763 -14.44 21.93 8.88
N TRP A 764 -15.24 22.62 8.06
CA TRP A 764 -15.82 22.04 6.84
C TRP A 764 -14.79 21.74 5.74
N ILE A 765 -13.71 22.52 5.65
CA ILE A 765 -12.58 22.20 4.75
C ILE A 765 -11.83 20.95 5.21
N SER A 766 -11.65 20.77 6.53
CA SER A 766 -10.81 19.70 7.09
C SER A 766 -11.58 18.39 7.35
N ILE A 767 -12.90 18.47 7.60
CA ILE A 767 -13.80 17.35 7.91
C ILE A 767 -15.02 17.42 6.96
N GLN A 768 -14.80 16.99 5.73
CA GLN A 768 -15.83 16.99 4.68
C GLN A 768 -16.88 15.89 4.91
N ARG A 769 -18.13 16.12 4.48
CA ARG A 769 -19.15 15.07 4.34
C ARG A 769 -18.71 14.03 3.31
N CYS A 770 -19.25 12.82 3.42
CA CYS A 770 -19.22 11.82 2.36
C CYS A 770 -20.52 11.77 1.55
N ASP A 771 -20.46 11.18 0.37
CA ASP A 771 -21.62 10.76 -0.40
C ASP A 771 -22.21 9.44 0.10
N LYS A 772 -23.26 8.95 -0.59
CA LYS A 772 -24.00 7.73 -0.20
C LYS A 772 -23.29 6.43 -0.56
N ASP A 773 -22.29 6.50 -1.44
CA ASP A 773 -21.49 5.34 -1.84
C ASP A 773 -20.36 5.06 -0.84
N GLY A 774 -20.17 5.96 0.15
CA GLY A 774 -19.43 5.70 1.38
C GLY A 774 -17.93 5.95 1.30
N ASP A 775 -17.47 6.71 0.30
CA ASP A 775 -16.04 7.01 0.11
C ASP A 775 -15.75 8.36 -0.56
N ASN A 776 -16.65 8.93 -1.38
CA ASN A 776 -16.34 10.18 -2.08
C ASN A 776 -16.62 11.39 -1.17
N ARG A 777 -15.64 12.31 -1.06
CA ARG A 777 -15.70 13.53 -0.25
C ARG A 777 -16.52 14.61 -0.96
N LEU A 778 -17.51 15.16 -0.29
CA LEU A 778 -18.31 16.28 -0.80
C LEU A 778 -17.57 17.61 -0.58
N ARG A 779 -17.41 18.40 -1.66
CA ARG A 779 -16.82 19.75 -1.62
C ARG A 779 -17.59 20.67 -0.67
N VAL A 780 -16.94 21.73 -0.18
CA VAL A 780 -17.57 22.66 0.77
C VAL A 780 -18.60 23.54 0.05
N CYS A 781 -19.78 23.75 0.62
CA CYS A 781 -20.83 24.52 -0.06
C CYS A 781 -20.35 25.95 -0.37
N HIS A 782 -20.61 26.45 -1.59
CA HIS A 782 -20.28 27.83 -2.00
C HIS A 782 -20.81 28.89 -1.01
N SER A 783 -21.98 28.63 -0.41
CA SER A 783 -22.60 29.48 0.61
C SER A 783 -21.74 29.67 1.86
N ALA A 784 -20.96 28.67 2.29
CA ALA A 784 -20.05 28.76 3.42
C ALA A 784 -18.86 29.68 3.13
N CYS A 785 -18.24 29.56 1.96
CA CYS A 785 -17.16 30.46 1.52
C CYS A 785 -17.64 31.92 1.48
N ARG A 786 -18.81 32.18 0.88
CA ARG A 786 -19.38 33.54 0.85
C ARG A 786 -19.76 34.06 2.24
N SER A 787 -20.23 33.19 3.15
CA SER A 787 -20.50 33.55 4.55
C SER A 787 -19.23 33.99 5.27
N TYR A 788 -18.11 33.28 5.10
CA TYR A 788 -16.80 33.67 5.63
C TYR A 788 -16.29 35.00 5.04
N ASN A 789 -16.30 35.16 3.71
CA ASN A 789 -15.87 36.40 3.06
C ASN A 789 -16.67 37.61 3.56
N ALA A 790 -18.00 37.49 3.68
CA ALA A 790 -18.87 38.52 4.22
C ALA A 790 -18.63 38.80 5.72
N ALA A 791 -18.35 37.78 6.53
CA ALA A 791 -18.11 37.93 7.97
C ALA A 791 -16.72 38.53 8.30
N CYS A 792 -15.69 38.20 7.52
CA CYS A 792 -14.30 38.63 7.77
C CYS A 792 -13.84 39.80 6.89
N GLY A 793 -14.58 40.18 5.84
CA GLY A 793 -14.11 41.13 4.83
C GLY A 793 -12.96 40.55 3.98
N ALA A 794 -12.97 39.22 3.79
CA ALA A 794 -11.97 38.48 3.03
C ALA A 794 -12.34 38.36 1.54
N SER A 795 -11.37 37.93 0.73
CA SER A 795 -11.51 37.70 -0.71
C SER A 795 -10.97 36.32 -1.10
N LEU A 796 -11.42 35.29 -0.37
CA LEU A 796 -11.20 33.91 -0.75
C LEU A 796 -11.97 33.62 -2.06
N ASP A 797 -11.36 32.90 -3.00
CA ASP A 797 -12.05 32.56 -4.23
C ASP A 797 -13.06 31.43 -3.97
N CYS A 798 -14.35 31.76 -4.01
CA CYS A 798 -15.44 30.79 -3.85
C CYS A 798 -15.82 30.09 -5.16
N SER A 799 -15.22 30.46 -6.30
CA SER A 799 -15.47 29.82 -7.60
C SER A 799 -14.59 28.58 -7.84
N ASP A 800 -13.53 28.39 -7.05
CA ASP A 800 -12.67 27.19 -7.03
C ASP A 800 -13.51 25.91 -6.87
N GLN A 801 -13.72 25.19 -7.98
CA GLN A 801 -14.50 23.95 -8.03
C GLN A 801 -13.70 22.71 -7.57
N THR A 802 -12.48 22.87 -7.06
CA THR A 802 -11.75 21.80 -6.39
C THR A 802 -12.10 21.77 -4.90
N LEU A 803 -12.15 22.94 -4.25
CA LEU A 803 -12.49 23.03 -2.82
C LEU A 803 -14.00 23.26 -2.57
N PHE A 804 -14.65 24.05 -3.42
CA PHE A 804 -16.04 24.47 -3.25
C PHE A 804 -16.99 23.86 -4.27
N GLY A 805 -18.25 23.70 -3.86
CA GLY A 805 -19.35 23.35 -4.77
C GLY A 805 -19.71 24.50 -5.72
N SER A 806 -20.62 24.20 -6.64
CA SER A 806 -21.28 25.19 -7.49
C SER A 806 -22.22 26.12 -6.72
N GLU A 807 -22.69 27.21 -7.34
CA GLU A 807 -23.72 28.09 -6.72
C GLU A 807 -25.10 27.41 -6.56
N GLU A 808 -25.35 26.30 -7.28
CA GLU A 808 -26.64 25.61 -7.30
C GLU A 808 -26.72 24.43 -6.30
N GLU A 809 -25.58 23.99 -5.74
CA GLU A 809 -25.53 22.88 -4.77
C GLU A 809 -26.19 23.22 -3.43
N GLY A 810 -27.19 22.40 -3.06
CA GLY A 810 -27.97 22.55 -1.83
C GLY A 810 -27.47 21.70 -0.66
N ASP A 811 -28.16 21.81 0.47
CA ASP A 811 -27.94 20.91 1.61
C ASP A 811 -28.18 19.44 1.19
N GLY A 812 -27.26 18.56 1.61
CA GLY A 812 -27.21 17.16 1.21
C GLY A 812 -26.40 16.87 -0.07
N GLN A 813 -25.94 17.91 -0.79
CA GLN A 813 -25.05 17.75 -1.96
C GLN A 813 -23.60 18.21 -1.70
N CYS A 814 -23.41 19.09 -0.72
CA CYS A 814 -22.11 19.66 -0.35
C CYS A 814 -21.90 19.66 1.19
N THR A 815 -20.65 19.86 1.62
CA THR A 815 -20.28 19.97 3.02
C THR A 815 -20.57 21.38 3.56
N GLY A 816 -21.47 21.47 4.54
CA GLY A 816 -21.59 22.61 5.46
C GLY A 816 -22.18 23.88 4.83
N TYR A 817 -23.42 24.23 5.22
CA TYR A 817 -24.14 25.34 4.62
C TYR A 817 -23.95 26.69 5.37
N GLY A 818 -23.70 27.77 4.62
CA GLY A 818 -23.54 29.12 5.18
C GLY A 818 -24.86 29.89 5.33
N GLU A 819 -25.35 30.09 6.57
CA GLU A 819 -26.46 31.01 6.84
C GLU A 819 -26.11 32.47 6.48
N MET A 820 -26.66 33.00 5.40
CA MET A 820 -26.66 34.44 5.09
C MET A 820 -27.73 35.21 5.87
N ARG A 821 -27.79 35.07 7.21
CA ARG A 821 -28.73 35.85 8.04
C ARG A 821 -28.10 37.16 8.52
N PRO A 822 -28.69 38.35 8.20
CA PRO A 822 -28.21 39.61 8.73
C PRO A 822 -28.22 39.66 10.26
N TRP A 823 -27.15 40.24 10.84
CA TRP A 823 -26.89 40.33 12.29
C TRP A 823 -28.07 40.81 13.14
N TRP A 824 -28.93 41.68 12.61
CA TRP A 824 -30.11 42.21 13.31
C TRP A 824 -31.21 41.17 13.51
N MET A 825 -31.38 40.18 12.63
CA MET A 825 -32.44 39.16 12.77
C MET A 825 -32.20 38.23 13.96
N ARG A 826 -30.95 37.87 14.26
CA ARG A 826 -30.61 36.99 15.40
C ARG A 826 -30.91 37.64 16.76
N ARG A 827 -30.95 38.97 16.87
CA ARG A 827 -31.40 39.67 18.10
C ARG A 827 -32.91 39.59 18.33
N ILE A 828 -33.72 39.50 17.26
CA ILE A 828 -35.19 39.49 17.37
C ILE A 828 -35.70 38.11 17.80
N GLY A 829 -35.09 37.02 17.31
CA GLY A 829 -35.47 35.65 17.71
C GLY A 829 -35.38 35.39 19.22
N ASN A 830 -34.27 35.78 19.85
CA ASN A 830 -34.09 35.59 21.30
C ASN A 830 -35.02 36.46 22.15
N LEU A 831 -35.56 37.57 21.61
CA LEU A 831 -36.56 38.40 22.31
C LEU A 831 -37.97 37.79 22.25
N TYR A 832 -38.30 37.01 21.22
CA TYR A 832 -39.58 36.28 21.18
C TYR A 832 -39.56 35.01 22.04
N SER A 833 -38.42 34.31 22.13
CA SER A 833 -38.34 33.04 22.87
C SER A 833 -38.45 33.16 24.41
N GLN A 834 -38.33 34.35 24.99
CA GLN A 834 -38.45 34.53 26.46
C GLN A 834 -39.86 34.92 26.94
N ASN A 835 -40.78 35.29 26.04
CA ASN A 835 -42.12 35.74 26.41
C ASN A 835 -43.22 34.67 26.24
N GLN A 836 -42.84 33.40 26.08
CA GLN A 836 -43.80 32.29 25.87
C GLN A 836 -43.75 31.22 26.96
N GLN A 837 -43.33 31.61 28.18
CA GLN A 837 -43.31 30.75 29.37
C GLN A 837 -44.24 31.25 30.51
N TYR A 838 -45.07 32.26 30.23
CA TYR A 838 -46.13 32.78 31.11
C TYR A 838 -47.36 33.23 30.29
N LEU A 839 -48.08 32.27 29.70
CA LEU A 839 -49.51 32.33 29.36
C LEU A 839 -50.05 30.94 29.03
#